data_AF-A0AAE3CCJ0-F1
#
_entry.id   AF-A0AAE3CCJ0-F1
#
_cell.length_a   1.000
_cell.length_b   1.000
_cell.length_c   1.000
_cell.angle_alpha   90.00
_cell.angle_beta   90.00
_cell.angle_gamma   90.00
#
_symmetry.space_group_name_H-M   'P 1'
#
loop_
_entity.id
_entity.type
_entity.pdbx_description
1 polymer ?
#
loop_
_entity_poly.entity_id
_entity_poly.type
_entity_poly.pdbx_seq_one_letter_code
_entity_poly.pdbx_strand_id
1 'polypeptide(L)'
;MIGVYICECGGNIGDVVDVNAVKEAIQKIPDVKTVRINRFLCSKLGLKMIVDSVKKQNLDRVVVASCSPHMHEETFRETVVEAGLNPYMFVHTNIREQDSWVTKDKKKATEKAIAIISGAVGRARKLEPLQKTRVEISKEVMVIGGGIAGITAALQLANSGYHVIMVEKKPSIGGRMAQLSKVFPTLDCAPCILSPRMADVDKNPNITLLTNSEVEKVSGGPGNYEVKVKVKPRGVDVEKCLRCGKCEKVCEVEVPDEYEAGLYTRKAIYLPFAQAVPAAYTIDFETCRKCGTCQKECPAEAININQEERVETFNVGAIIVTTGYDLLDRGEIERYKVDEKSTITSLQLERLIENELAAGEVLKDSKGKRIKDVAFILCVGSRNPHKGVSYCSKVCCPYAVKEAILLKKTLPYLRIWIYYIDLRMAGRGYEELYRQAREMNINFIHGKPAEVSVDPESGRLQIVAEDIDTGQVIRNSLDLVVLCPAMIPSRDLGELASKLNISTGEDGFIAEKHIKLNPVSTLREGIYAAGTALGPKDIRESVVDARSTAAQAIEFLGEGYKDISPIKARLVGECRGAGECVKVCPHNAITLNEKTGKAEINILACNGCGACVPACPNKALQLAHYTKEQILEEVRGLLSVPTEDIRIIGFFGDSTAYPAADAAGVSRLNYPPNLLIVRVPSTALIDTDTLIKTLEMGADGIMLCENGDTKEGELTEENVKKTQMELEKRGIEKERVFYQPLAIPAYKSLPYLVETYLSRIKKIGKIVAKTTPLSKG
;
A
#
# COMPACT_ATOMS: atom_id res chain seq x y z
N MET A 1 -15.07 10.58 -40.15
CA MET A 1 -14.03 11.25 -40.96
C MET A 1 -12.78 11.50 -40.11
N ILE A 2 -11.71 10.78 -40.41
CA ILE A 2 -10.49 10.73 -39.59
C ILE A 2 -9.43 11.70 -40.12
N GLY A 3 -8.81 12.48 -39.23
CA GLY A 3 -7.58 13.22 -39.51
C GLY A 3 -6.35 12.51 -38.95
N VAL A 4 -5.33 12.32 -39.77
CA VAL A 4 -4.06 11.73 -39.35
C VAL A 4 -2.95 12.78 -39.38
N TYR A 5 -2.18 12.86 -38.31
CA TYR A 5 -1.11 13.83 -38.15
C TYR A 5 0.20 13.10 -37.83
N ILE A 6 1.22 13.33 -38.66
CA ILE A 6 2.51 12.63 -38.58
C ILE A 6 3.59 13.62 -38.15
N CYS A 7 4.35 13.28 -37.11
CA CYS A 7 5.46 14.10 -36.61
C CYS A 7 6.78 13.67 -37.23
N GLU A 8 7.63 14.62 -37.64
CA GLU A 8 9.02 14.32 -38.02
C GLU A 8 9.97 14.31 -36.80
N CYS A 9 9.54 14.95 -35.71
CA CYS A 9 10.28 15.11 -34.46
C CYS A 9 11.71 15.66 -34.66
N GLY A 10 11.86 16.61 -35.58
CA GLY A 10 13.14 17.26 -35.86
C GLY A 10 14.25 16.31 -36.32
N GLY A 11 13.89 15.25 -37.07
CA GLY A 11 14.82 14.23 -37.57
C GLY A 11 14.75 12.91 -36.79
N ASN A 12 14.30 12.95 -35.53
CA ASN A 12 14.18 11.73 -34.70
C ASN A 12 13.26 10.67 -35.31
N ILE A 13 12.23 11.07 -36.07
CA ILE A 13 11.38 10.17 -36.85
C ILE A 13 11.73 10.31 -38.33
N GLY A 14 11.73 11.54 -38.86
CA GLY A 14 11.85 11.80 -40.30
C GLY A 14 13.17 11.38 -40.96
N ASP A 15 14.26 11.21 -40.20
CA ASP A 15 15.53 10.74 -40.77
C ASP A 15 15.54 9.24 -41.03
N VAL A 16 14.65 8.48 -40.36
CA VAL A 16 14.58 7.01 -40.42
C VAL A 16 13.32 6.54 -41.13
N VAL A 17 12.18 7.16 -40.83
CA VAL A 17 10.87 6.86 -41.43
C VAL A 17 10.59 7.88 -42.54
N ASP A 18 10.30 7.39 -43.75
CA ASP A 18 9.85 8.26 -44.85
C ASP A 18 8.41 8.70 -44.62
N VAL A 19 8.26 9.83 -43.91
CA VAL A 19 6.96 10.41 -43.56
C VAL A 19 6.10 10.78 -44.77
N ASN A 20 6.69 11.01 -45.94
CA ASN A 20 5.94 11.31 -47.18
C ASN A 20 5.35 10.03 -47.76
N ALA A 21 6.14 8.95 -47.84
CA ALA A 21 5.63 7.64 -48.23
C ALA A 21 4.53 7.14 -47.26
N VAL A 22 4.72 7.36 -45.95
CA VAL A 22 3.67 7.09 -44.95
C VAL A 22 2.41 7.89 -45.25
N LYS A 23 2.54 9.20 -45.49
CA LYS A 23 1.39 10.06 -45.81
C LYS A 23 0.63 9.57 -47.04
N GLU A 24 1.34 9.23 -48.13
CA GLU A 24 0.72 8.73 -49.36
C GLU A 24 -0.02 7.41 -49.16
N ALA A 25 0.52 6.50 -48.35
CA ALA A 25 -0.12 5.23 -48.02
C ALA A 25 -1.38 5.44 -47.18
N ILE A 26 -1.29 6.24 -46.11
CA ILE A 26 -2.39 6.45 -45.16
C ILE A 26 -3.53 7.26 -45.78
N GLN A 27 -3.24 8.20 -46.69
CA GLN A 27 -4.25 9.00 -47.39
C GLN A 27 -5.18 8.14 -48.28
N LYS A 28 -4.74 6.95 -48.69
CA LYS A 28 -5.55 6.00 -49.49
C LYS A 28 -6.53 5.16 -48.66
N ILE A 29 -6.39 5.16 -47.33
CA ILE A 29 -7.24 4.36 -46.45
C ILE A 29 -8.66 4.99 -46.43
N PRO A 30 -9.73 4.19 -46.61
CA PRO A 30 -11.10 4.68 -46.49
C PRO A 30 -11.34 5.41 -45.16
N ASP A 31 -12.16 6.45 -45.18
CA ASP A 31 -12.50 7.32 -44.04
C ASP A 31 -11.40 8.31 -43.58
N VAL A 32 -10.16 8.21 -44.10
CA VAL A 32 -9.10 9.19 -43.85
C VAL A 32 -9.32 10.42 -44.75
N LYS A 33 -9.73 11.53 -44.15
CA LYS A 33 -10.05 12.76 -44.88
C LYS A 33 -8.81 13.63 -45.13
N THR A 34 -7.89 13.68 -44.17
CA THR A 34 -6.65 14.45 -44.29
C THR A 34 -5.49 13.77 -43.60
N VAL A 35 -4.33 13.84 -44.24
CA VAL A 35 -3.05 13.51 -43.64
C VAL A 35 -2.14 14.74 -43.69
N ARG A 36 -1.61 15.15 -42.53
CA ARG A 36 -0.72 16.31 -42.40
C ARG A 36 0.59 15.88 -41.73
N ILE A 37 1.70 16.45 -42.21
CA ILE A 37 3.02 16.27 -41.64
C ILE A 37 3.42 17.58 -40.97
N ASN A 38 4.03 17.49 -39.79
CA ASN A 38 4.62 18.64 -39.14
C ASN A 38 5.96 18.25 -38.49
N ARG A 39 6.92 19.18 -38.52
CA ARG A 39 8.23 18.96 -37.93
C ARG A 39 8.17 18.68 -36.42
N PHE A 40 7.29 19.37 -35.71
CA PHE A 40 7.06 19.23 -34.26
C PHE A 40 5.57 19.36 -33.93
N LEU A 41 4.83 18.24 -33.94
CA LEU A 41 3.39 18.25 -33.67
C LEU A 41 3.04 18.81 -32.28
N CYS A 42 3.87 18.58 -31.26
CA CYS A 42 3.64 19.10 -29.90
C CYS A 42 3.92 20.61 -29.76
N SER A 43 4.44 21.27 -30.79
CA SER A 43 4.64 22.73 -30.78
C SER A 43 3.31 23.47 -30.94
N LYS A 44 3.23 24.73 -30.48
CA LYS A 44 2.03 25.58 -30.64
C LYS A 44 1.50 25.62 -32.09
N LEU A 45 2.38 25.65 -33.07
CA LEU A 45 2.01 25.62 -34.50
C LEU A 45 1.44 24.27 -34.91
N GLY A 46 2.01 23.16 -34.42
CA GLY A 46 1.51 21.81 -34.66
C GLY A 46 0.15 21.58 -34.02
N LEU A 47 -0.04 21.98 -32.76
CA LEU A 47 -1.33 21.87 -32.06
C LEU A 47 -2.42 22.71 -32.77
N LYS A 48 -2.10 23.96 -33.13
CA LYS A 48 -3.01 24.82 -33.90
C LYS A 48 -3.39 24.21 -35.25
N MET A 49 -2.45 23.57 -35.94
CA MET A 49 -2.72 22.88 -37.21
C MET A 49 -3.75 21.76 -37.03
N ILE A 50 -3.69 21.00 -35.94
CA ILE A 50 -4.67 19.95 -35.61
C ILE A 50 -6.04 20.61 -35.38
N VAL A 51 -6.12 21.61 -34.50
CA VAL A 51 -7.37 22.33 -34.18
C VAL A 51 -8.02 22.92 -35.43
N ASP A 52 -7.25 23.64 -36.25
CA ASP A 52 -7.75 24.27 -37.47
C ASP A 52 -8.23 23.22 -38.48
N SER A 53 -7.52 22.10 -38.62
CA SER A 53 -7.88 21.02 -39.55
C SER A 53 -9.16 20.30 -39.12
N VAL A 54 -9.31 20.01 -37.82
CA VAL A 54 -10.54 19.43 -37.26
C VAL A 54 -11.75 20.31 -37.53
N LYS A 55 -11.66 21.61 -37.25
CA LYS A 55 -12.76 22.56 -37.46
C LYS A 55 -13.08 22.77 -38.94
N LYS A 56 -12.07 23.07 -39.77
CA LYS A 56 -12.29 23.38 -41.20
C LYS A 56 -12.78 22.19 -42.00
N GLN A 57 -12.39 20.98 -41.63
CA GLN A 57 -12.74 19.77 -42.38
C GLN A 57 -13.82 18.92 -41.71
N ASN A 58 -14.40 19.39 -40.61
CA ASN A 58 -15.43 18.67 -39.85
C ASN A 58 -15.00 17.22 -39.54
N LEU A 59 -13.81 17.08 -38.96
CA LEU A 59 -13.26 15.78 -38.56
C LEU A 59 -13.91 15.35 -37.25
N ASP A 60 -14.18 14.06 -37.11
CA ASP A 60 -14.83 13.49 -35.92
C ASP A 60 -13.89 12.56 -35.11
N ARG A 61 -12.70 12.28 -35.64
CA ARG A 61 -11.65 11.47 -35.00
C ARG A 61 -10.27 12.00 -35.38
N VAL A 62 -9.32 11.87 -34.46
CA VAL A 62 -7.93 12.27 -34.65
C VAL A 62 -6.99 11.10 -34.38
N VAL A 63 -6.00 10.91 -35.25
CA VAL A 63 -4.86 10.00 -35.03
C VAL A 63 -3.58 10.83 -35.07
N VAL A 64 -2.76 10.73 -34.02
CA VAL A 64 -1.45 11.38 -33.97
C VAL A 64 -0.36 10.32 -33.93
N ALA A 65 0.49 10.30 -34.96
CA ALA A 65 1.65 9.43 -35.07
C ALA A 65 2.91 10.21 -34.69
N SER A 66 3.43 9.93 -33.49
CA SER A 66 4.57 10.67 -32.94
C SER A 66 5.35 9.84 -31.90
N CYS A 67 5.62 10.42 -30.73
CA CYS A 67 6.29 9.79 -29.60
C CYS A 67 5.37 8.89 -28.77
N SER A 68 5.89 8.34 -27.69
CA SER A 68 5.11 7.60 -26.70
C SER A 68 3.90 8.40 -26.17
N PRO A 69 2.74 7.73 -25.98
CA PRO A 69 1.60 8.30 -25.28
C PRO A 69 1.92 8.69 -23.84
N HIS A 70 2.86 8.03 -23.17
CA HIS A 70 3.31 8.40 -21.81
C HIS A 70 3.94 9.80 -21.73
N MET A 71 4.27 10.41 -22.87
CA MET A 71 4.87 11.73 -22.94
C MET A 71 3.87 12.84 -23.29
N HIS A 72 3.02 12.64 -24.31
CA HIS A 72 2.18 13.72 -24.86
C HIS A 72 0.72 13.35 -25.11
N GLU A 73 0.24 12.18 -24.63
CA GLU A 73 -1.17 11.80 -24.85
C GLU A 73 -2.14 12.85 -24.29
N GLU A 74 -1.92 13.33 -23.05
CA GLU A 74 -2.77 14.37 -22.46
C GLU A 74 -2.68 15.70 -23.20
N THR A 75 -1.49 16.11 -23.66
CA THR A 75 -1.34 17.32 -24.50
C THR A 75 -2.19 17.24 -25.77
N PHE A 76 -2.21 16.09 -26.45
CA PHE A 76 -3.03 15.92 -27.64
C PHE A 76 -4.52 15.75 -27.31
N ARG A 77 -4.88 15.13 -26.17
CA ARG A 77 -6.27 15.10 -25.69
C ARG A 77 -6.81 16.51 -25.45
N GLU A 78 -6.05 17.37 -24.77
CA GLU A 78 -6.41 18.78 -24.55
C GLU A 78 -6.58 19.53 -25.89
N THR A 79 -5.68 19.27 -26.85
CA THR A 79 -5.76 19.86 -28.20
C THR A 79 -7.03 19.42 -28.95
N VAL A 80 -7.40 18.14 -28.83
CA VAL A 80 -8.63 17.59 -29.43
C VAL A 80 -9.88 18.20 -28.76
N VAL A 81 -9.83 18.47 -27.45
CA VAL A 81 -10.88 19.20 -26.72
C VAL A 81 -11.00 20.65 -27.20
N GLU A 82 -9.88 21.37 -27.37
CA GLU A 82 -9.87 22.74 -27.94
C GLU A 82 -10.46 22.77 -29.37
N ALA A 83 -10.29 21.68 -30.11
CA ALA A 83 -10.85 21.50 -31.43
C ALA A 83 -12.39 21.28 -31.42
N GLY A 84 -12.99 21.04 -30.27
CA GLY A 84 -14.43 20.78 -30.10
C GLY A 84 -14.79 19.30 -30.13
N LEU A 85 -13.81 18.39 -30.04
CA LEU A 85 -14.04 16.95 -30.01
C LEU A 85 -13.94 16.40 -28.59
N ASN A 86 -14.59 15.26 -28.36
CA ASN A 86 -14.44 14.52 -27.11
C ASN A 86 -12.98 13.99 -26.98
N PRO A 87 -12.34 14.06 -25.80
CA PRO A 87 -10.92 13.70 -25.64
C PRO A 87 -10.61 12.24 -25.95
N TYR A 88 -11.61 11.35 -25.93
CA TYR A 88 -11.48 9.93 -26.24
C TYR A 88 -11.78 9.61 -27.71
N MET A 89 -12.00 10.63 -28.55
CA MET A 89 -12.13 10.52 -30.01
C MET A 89 -10.78 10.68 -30.71
N PHE A 90 -9.75 10.17 -30.06
CA PHE A 90 -8.35 10.35 -30.37
C PHE A 90 -7.58 9.05 -30.16
N VAL A 91 -6.64 8.73 -31.05
CA VAL A 91 -5.65 7.65 -30.88
C VAL A 91 -4.24 8.21 -31.03
N HIS A 92 -3.38 7.94 -30.04
CA HIS A 92 -1.96 8.26 -30.11
C HIS A 92 -1.18 7.01 -30.52
N THR A 93 -0.39 7.10 -31.58
CA THR A 93 0.55 6.04 -32.00
C THR A 93 2.00 6.43 -31.84
N ASN A 94 2.77 5.46 -31.35
CA ASN A 94 4.19 5.59 -31.12
C ASN A 94 4.98 5.05 -32.33
N ILE A 95 5.48 5.98 -33.17
CA ILE A 95 6.39 5.67 -34.28
C ILE A 95 7.82 6.18 -34.00
N ARG A 96 8.08 6.66 -32.77
CA ARG A 96 9.40 7.13 -32.34
C ARG A 96 10.14 6.07 -31.55
N GLU A 97 9.79 5.90 -30.27
CA GLU A 97 10.43 4.93 -29.37
C GLU A 97 10.22 3.49 -29.83
N GLN A 98 9.08 3.18 -30.46
CA GLN A 98 8.72 1.81 -30.86
C GLN A 98 8.93 1.51 -32.35
N ASP A 99 9.49 2.47 -33.11
CA ASP A 99 9.85 2.28 -34.51
C ASP A 99 11.14 2.98 -34.91
N SER A 100 11.13 4.29 -35.21
CA SER A 100 12.32 5.00 -35.74
C SER A 100 13.59 4.88 -34.87
N TRP A 101 13.45 4.69 -33.56
CA TRP A 101 14.59 4.57 -32.64
C TRP A 101 15.10 3.14 -32.46
N VAL A 102 14.36 2.15 -32.93
CA VAL A 102 14.64 0.71 -32.73
C VAL A 102 14.80 -0.05 -34.05
N THR A 103 14.45 0.58 -35.17
CA THR A 103 14.56 0.02 -36.52
C THR A 103 15.58 0.82 -37.33
N LYS A 104 16.74 0.22 -37.67
CA LYS A 104 17.78 0.87 -38.49
C LYS A 104 17.44 0.97 -39.98
N ASP A 105 16.76 -0.05 -40.50
CA ASP A 105 16.41 -0.11 -41.92
C ASP A 105 15.25 0.84 -42.21
N LYS A 106 15.51 1.87 -43.03
CA LYS A 106 14.52 2.91 -43.35
C LYS A 106 13.27 2.35 -44.05
N LYS A 107 13.43 1.37 -44.94
CA LYS A 107 12.30 0.76 -45.66
C LYS A 107 11.44 0.00 -44.67
N LYS A 108 12.05 -0.82 -43.81
CA LYS A 108 11.30 -1.58 -42.78
C LYS A 108 10.67 -0.69 -41.72
N ALA A 109 11.35 0.39 -41.31
CA ALA A 109 10.79 1.39 -40.41
C ALA A 109 9.57 2.07 -41.05
N THR A 110 9.68 2.47 -42.32
CA THR A 110 8.55 3.08 -43.06
C THR A 110 7.36 2.13 -43.17
N GLU A 111 7.58 0.86 -43.54
CA GLU A 111 6.52 -0.17 -43.59
C GLU A 111 5.89 -0.42 -42.22
N LYS A 112 6.69 -0.41 -41.16
CA LYS A 112 6.23 -0.55 -39.78
C LYS A 112 5.39 0.67 -39.33
N ALA A 113 5.83 1.88 -39.63
CA ALA A 113 5.07 3.10 -39.37
C ALA A 113 3.71 3.09 -40.09
N ILE A 114 3.66 2.67 -41.37
CA ILE A 114 2.39 2.53 -42.12
C ILE A 114 1.48 1.52 -41.42
N ALA A 115 2.01 0.38 -40.98
CA ALA A 115 1.22 -0.64 -40.27
C ALA A 115 0.64 -0.08 -38.95
N ILE A 116 1.49 0.51 -38.11
CA ILE A 116 1.10 1.12 -36.81
C ILE A 116 -0.01 2.16 -37.00
N ILE A 117 0.14 3.06 -37.97
CA ILE A 117 -0.84 4.12 -38.22
C ILE A 117 -2.14 3.53 -38.81
N SER A 118 -2.04 2.53 -39.69
CA SER A 118 -3.21 1.81 -40.22
C SER A 118 -4.01 1.13 -39.10
N GLY A 119 -3.33 0.54 -38.12
CA GLY A 119 -3.93 0.01 -36.89
C GLY A 119 -4.72 1.06 -36.13
N ALA A 120 -4.10 2.21 -35.85
CA ALA A 120 -4.79 3.28 -35.14
C ALA A 120 -5.96 3.90 -35.91
N VAL A 121 -5.88 3.99 -37.23
CA VAL A 121 -7.03 4.38 -38.07
C VAL A 121 -8.17 3.36 -37.91
N GLY A 122 -7.86 2.06 -37.92
CA GLY A 122 -8.82 0.99 -37.65
C GLY A 122 -9.52 1.16 -36.30
N ARG A 123 -8.74 1.33 -35.24
CA ARG A 123 -9.27 1.59 -33.89
C ARG A 123 -10.09 2.86 -33.80
N ALA A 124 -9.63 3.95 -34.42
CA ALA A 124 -10.29 5.25 -34.41
C ALA A 124 -11.74 5.18 -34.94
N ARG A 125 -12.02 4.31 -35.93
CA ARG A 125 -13.37 4.07 -36.47
C ARG A 125 -14.35 3.57 -35.41
N LYS A 126 -13.88 2.86 -34.39
CA LYS A 126 -14.69 2.25 -33.33
C LYS A 126 -14.67 3.04 -32.02
N LEU A 127 -13.99 4.19 -31.99
CA LEU A 127 -14.02 5.07 -30.83
C LEU A 127 -15.42 5.64 -30.62
N GLU A 128 -15.81 5.72 -29.37
CA GLU A 128 -17.04 6.35 -28.89
C GLU A 128 -16.66 7.52 -27.97
N PRO A 129 -17.50 8.58 -27.91
CA PRO A 129 -17.27 9.67 -26.97
C PRO A 129 -17.44 9.16 -25.54
N LEU A 130 -16.48 9.50 -24.67
CA LEU A 130 -16.54 9.14 -23.26
C LEU A 130 -16.48 10.40 -22.39
N GLN A 131 -17.22 10.41 -21.29
CA GLN A 131 -17.22 11.53 -20.36
C GLN A 131 -16.58 11.09 -19.05
N LYS A 132 -15.67 11.91 -18.52
CA LYS A 132 -15.20 11.72 -17.16
C LYS A 132 -16.39 11.77 -16.22
N THR A 133 -16.47 10.82 -15.30
CA THR A 133 -17.53 10.81 -14.30
C THR A 133 -17.02 11.56 -13.09
N ARG A 134 -17.67 12.67 -12.75
CA ARG A 134 -17.42 13.36 -11.48
C ARG A 134 -18.13 12.59 -10.38
N VAL A 135 -17.36 12.07 -9.43
CA VAL A 135 -17.89 11.33 -8.28
C VAL A 135 -17.62 12.15 -7.03
N GLU A 136 -18.67 12.41 -6.26
CA GLU A 136 -18.53 12.98 -4.92
C GLU A 136 -17.88 11.95 -4.00
N ILE A 137 -16.93 12.40 -3.19
CA ILE A 137 -16.27 11.58 -2.18
C ILE A 137 -16.40 12.25 -0.83
N SER A 138 -16.51 11.44 0.22
CA SER A 138 -16.59 11.96 1.58
C SER A 138 -15.28 12.65 1.96
N LYS A 139 -15.37 13.83 2.58
CA LYS A 139 -14.21 14.51 3.20
C LYS A 139 -13.96 14.06 4.64
N GLU A 140 -14.72 13.08 5.13
CA GLU A 140 -14.46 12.52 6.44
C GLU A 140 -13.32 11.50 6.36
N VAL A 141 -12.49 11.46 7.39
CA VAL A 141 -11.36 10.52 7.50
C VAL A 141 -11.48 9.73 8.78
N MET A 142 -11.38 8.41 8.71
CA MET A 142 -11.28 7.58 9.91
C MET A 142 -9.82 7.34 10.27
N VAL A 143 -9.45 7.60 11.52
CA VAL A 143 -8.14 7.25 12.09
C VAL A 143 -8.34 6.15 13.13
N ILE A 144 -7.75 4.98 12.91
CA ILE A 144 -7.91 3.79 13.76
C ILE A 144 -6.66 3.62 14.63
N GLY A 145 -6.78 3.93 15.92
CA GLY A 145 -5.73 3.88 16.92
C GLY A 145 -5.22 5.27 17.31
N GLY A 146 -5.43 5.64 18.57
CA GLY A 146 -5.11 6.93 19.19
C GLY A 146 -3.71 6.99 19.82
N GLY A 147 -2.72 6.29 19.26
CA GLY A 147 -1.31 6.50 19.62
C GLY A 147 -0.74 7.80 19.06
N ILE A 148 0.54 8.10 19.31
CA ILE A 148 1.19 9.34 18.80
C ILE A 148 1.07 9.50 17.28
N ALA A 149 1.09 8.41 16.51
CA ALA A 149 0.88 8.44 15.07
C ALA A 149 -0.55 8.86 14.71
N GLY A 150 -1.56 8.25 15.33
CA GLY A 150 -2.97 8.59 15.10
C GLY A 150 -3.32 10.02 15.54
N ILE A 151 -2.85 10.42 16.73
CA ILE A 151 -2.98 11.79 17.25
C ILE A 151 -2.39 12.79 16.25
N THR A 152 -1.19 12.52 15.74
CA THR A 152 -0.53 13.40 14.77
C THR A 152 -1.29 13.48 13.45
N ALA A 153 -1.72 12.34 12.91
CA ALA A 153 -2.47 12.29 11.65
C ALA A 153 -3.82 13.02 11.77
N ALA A 154 -4.56 12.78 12.85
CA ALA A 154 -5.85 13.40 13.09
C ALA A 154 -5.74 14.92 13.25
N LEU A 155 -4.80 15.41 14.05
CA LEU A 155 -4.58 16.86 14.20
C LEU A 155 -4.17 17.50 12.88
N GLN A 156 -3.32 16.85 12.08
CA GLN A 156 -2.91 17.38 10.78
C GLN A 156 -4.08 17.46 9.79
N LEU A 157 -4.95 16.46 9.76
CA LEU A 157 -6.16 16.44 8.93
C LEU A 157 -7.19 17.47 9.39
N ALA A 158 -7.48 17.51 10.69
CA ALA A 158 -8.43 18.43 11.30
C ALA A 158 -8.03 19.90 11.08
N ASN A 159 -6.75 20.22 11.24
CA ASN A 159 -6.22 21.56 11.00
C ASN A 159 -6.19 21.94 9.51
N SER A 160 -6.24 20.94 8.61
CA SER A 160 -6.40 21.15 7.16
C SER A 160 -7.87 21.22 6.73
N GLY A 161 -8.83 21.21 7.66
CA GLY A 161 -10.27 21.38 7.38
C GLY A 161 -11.03 20.09 7.08
N TYR A 162 -10.46 18.91 7.37
CA TYR A 162 -11.14 17.63 7.24
C TYR A 162 -11.78 17.22 8.57
N HIS A 163 -12.97 16.61 8.52
CA HIS A 163 -13.58 16.02 9.71
C HIS A 163 -12.97 14.63 9.96
N VAL A 164 -12.53 14.36 11.18
CA VAL A 164 -11.83 13.13 11.54
C VAL A 164 -12.64 12.35 12.57
N ILE A 165 -12.88 11.08 12.30
CA ILE A 165 -13.40 10.12 13.28
C ILE A 165 -12.22 9.31 13.81
N MET A 166 -11.84 9.54 15.06
CA MET A 166 -10.78 8.77 15.72
C MET A 166 -11.37 7.62 16.52
N VAL A 167 -11.03 6.40 16.15
CA VAL A 167 -11.46 5.17 16.85
C VAL A 167 -10.30 4.66 17.69
N GLU A 168 -10.47 4.60 19.01
CA GLU A 168 -9.50 4.07 19.97
C GLU A 168 -10.11 2.91 20.76
N LYS A 169 -9.42 1.76 20.73
CA LYS A 169 -9.86 0.53 21.39
C LYS A 169 -9.89 0.68 22.92
N LYS A 170 -8.89 1.34 23.49
CA LYS A 170 -8.76 1.55 24.93
C LYS A 170 -9.64 2.72 25.41
N PRO A 171 -9.82 2.89 26.72
CA PRO A 171 -10.62 3.99 27.27
C PRO A 171 -9.95 5.36 27.18
N SER A 172 -8.71 5.44 26.70
CA SER A 172 -7.96 6.68 26.51
C SER A 172 -7.02 6.58 25.31
N ILE A 173 -6.83 7.71 24.63
CA ILE A 173 -5.74 7.90 23.65
C ILE A 173 -4.38 8.06 24.36
N GLY A 174 -3.30 8.05 23.59
CA GLY A 174 -1.91 8.20 24.05
C GLY A 174 -1.01 7.01 23.67
N GLY A 175 -1.59 5.81 23.58
CA GLY A 175 -0.90 4.58 23.20
C GLY A 175 0.27 4.23 24.13
N ARG A 176 1.26 3.50 23.61
CA ARG A 176 2.46 3.08 24.38
C ARG A 176 3.29 4.27 24.87
N MET A 177 3.27 5.40 24.16
CA MET A 177 4.03 6.60 24.54
C MET A 177 3.57 7.18 25.89
N ALA A 178 2.29 7.02 26.24
CA ALA A 178 1.77 7.45 27.55
C ALA A 178 2.39 6.64 28.71
N GLN A 179 2.85 5.41 28.46
CA GLN A 179 3.45 4.56 29.48
C GLN A 179 4.94 4.89 29.75
N LEU A 180 5.57 5.72 28.91
CA LEU A 180 7.01 6.02 29.01
C LEU A 180 7.25 7.17 29.99
N SER A 181 8.35 7.10 30.75
CA SER A 181 8.78 8.20 31.61
C SER A 181 9.41 9.34 30.78
N LYS A 182 10.41 8.99 29.97
CA LYS A 182 11.16 9.91 29.10
C LYS A 182 11.38 9.31 27.71
N VAL A 183 11.62 10.18 26.74
CA VAL A 183 11.86 9.80 25.34
C VAL A 183 13.31 10.06 24.93
N PHE A 184 13.89 9.15 24.15
CA PHE A 184 15.22 9.34 23.56
C PHE A 184 15.10 10.12 22.22
N PRO A 185 16.19 10.77 21.76
CA PRO A 185 17.48 10.93 22.42
C PRO A 185 17.55 12.10 23.41
N THR A 186 16.53 12.96 23.45
CA THR A 186 16.55 14.23 24.20
C THR A 186 16.34 14.09 25.71
N LEU A 187 15.79 12.96 26.16
CA LEU A 187 15.40 12.70 27.55
C LEU A 187 14.28 13.63 28.07
N ASP A 188 13.48 14.16 27.15
CA ASP A 188 12.27 14.92 27.48
C ASP A 188 11.27 14.03 28.21
N CYS A 189 10.50 14.62 29.13
CA CYS A 189 9.38 13.94 29.78
C CYS A 189 8.31 13.60 28.74
N ALA A 190 7.94 12.31 28.64
CA ALA A 190 7.01 11.87 27.60
C ALA A 190 5.59 12.46 27.80
N PRO A 191 5.02 12.49 29.02
CA PRO A 191 3.78 13.20 29.30
C PRO A 191 3.81 14.68 28.91
N CYS A 192 4.93 15.40 29.09
CA CYS A 192 5.03 16.82 28.77
C CYS A 192 4.83 17.13 27.27
N ILE A 193 5.19 16.20 26.39
CA ILE A 193 5.06 16.38 24.93
C ILE A 193 3.82 15.69 24.36
N LEU A 194 3.31 14.65 25.03
CA LEU A 194 2.13 13.90 24.57
C LEU A 194 0.82 14.51 25.09
N SER A 195 0.74 14.86 26.37
CA SER A 195 -0.51 15.32 26.99
C SER A 195 -1.09 16.57 26.32
N PRO A 196 -0.29 17.58 25.91
CA PRO A 196 -0.82 18.71 25.15
C PRO A 196 -1.47 18.27 23.83
N ARG A 197 -0.89 17.29 23.13
CA ARG A 197 -1.45 16.76 21.87
C ARG A 197 -2.72 15.97 22.08
N MET A 198 -2.82 15.22 23.17
CA MET A 198 -4.06 14.55 23.53
C MET A 198 -5.17 15.56 23.86
N ALA A 199 -4.84 16.63 24.60
CA ALA A 199 -5.77 17.71 24.89
C ALA A 199 -6.18 18.50 23.63
N ASP A 200 -5.26 18.68 22.67
CA ASP A 200 -5.57 19.29 21.38
C ASP A 200 -6.61 18.47 20.62
N VAL A 201 -6.53 17.13 20.66
CA VAL A 201 -7.52 16.23 20.03
C VAL A 201 -8.89 16.38 20.69
N ASP A 202 -8.95 16.32 22.02
CA ASP A 202 -10.19 16.42 22.81
C ASP A 202 -10.96 17.73 22.56
N LYS A 203 -10.22 18.83 22.37
CA LYS A 203 -10.79 20.17 22.16
C LYS A 203 -11.08 20.52 20.71
N ASN A 204 -10.68 19.68 19.75
CA ASN A 204 -10.79 20.01 18.34
C ASN A 204 -12.21 19.71 17.82
N PRO A 205 -12.98 20.71 17.36
CA PRO A 205 -14.35 20.49 16.88
C PRO A 205 -14.42 19.68 15.58
N ASN A 206 -13.30 19.54 14.85
CA ASN A 206 -13.21 18.71 13.65
C ASN A 206 -12.82 17.26 13.95
N ILE A 207 -12.65 16.87 15.23
CA ILE A 207 -12.33 15.51 15.61
C ILE A 207 -13.44 14.93 16.49
N THR A 208 -14.09 13.88 15.99
CA THR A 208 -14.97 13.03 16.78
C THR A 208 -14.14 11.90 17.39
N LEU A 209 -13.92 11.93 18.70
CA LEU A 209 -13.16 10.91 19.42
C LEU A 209 -14.07 9.80 19.98
N LEU A 210 -13.86 8.57 19.53
CA LEU A 210 -14.55 7.36 19.98
C LEU A 210 -13.57 6.44 20.71
N THR A 211 -13.48 6.56 22.04
CA THR A 211 -12.76 5.58 22.88
C THR A 211 -13.62 4.35 23.16
N ASN A 212 -13.02 3.28 23.72
CA ASN A 212 -13.71 2.01 23.95
C ASN A 212 -14.35 1.45 22.66
N SER A 213 -13.79 1.76 21.50
CA SER A 213 -14.43 1.55 20.21
C SER A 213 -13.52 0.79 19.25
N GLU A 214 -14.11 -0.11 18.47
CA GLU A 214 -13.39 -0.96 17.52
C GLU A 214 -14.13 -1.05 16.19
N VAL A 215 -13.39 -1.17 15.09
CA VAL A 215 -13.99 -1.36 13.76
C VAL A 215 -14.54 -2.79 13.65
N GLU A 216 -15.83 -2.90 13.35
CA GLU A 216 -16.53 -4.17 13.19
C GLU A 216 -16.53 -4.62 11.72
N LYS A 217 -16.88 -3.71 10.80
CA LYS A 217 -17.01 -4.00 9.37
C LYS A 217 -16.69 -2.77 8.53
N VAL A 218 -16.03 -2.99 7.39
CA VAL A 218 -15.82 -1.95 6.36
C VAL A 218 -16.37 -2.43 5.03
N SER A 219 -17.32 -1.66 4.49
CA SER A 219 -17.91 -1.81 3.15
C SER A 219 -17.56 -0.62 2.28
N GLY A 220 -17.88 -0.71 0.98
CA GLY A 220 -17.63 0.37 0.03
C GLY A 220 -16.21 0.38 -0.53
N GLY A 221 -15.80 1.53 -1.05
CA GLY A 221 -14.55 1.68 -1.79
C GLY A 221 -13.92 3.06 -1.61
N PRO A 222 -12.77 3.29 -2.28
CA PRO A 222 -11.99 4.52 -2.12
C PRO A 222 -12.87 5.75 -2.27
N GLY A 223 -12.84 6.70 -1.34
CA GLY A 223 -13.67 7.91 -1.37
C GLY A 223 -15.10 7.75 -0.81
N ASN A 224 -15.58 6.54 -0.57
CA ASN A 224 -16.87 6.28 0.06
C ASN A 224 -16.88 4.92 0.78
N TYR A 225 -16.17 4.86 1.90
CA TYR A 225 -16.18 3.71 2.81
C TYR A 225 -17.28 3.87 3.83
N GLU A 226 -18.13 2.85 3.93
CA GLU A 226 -19.07 2.72 5.03
C GLU A 226 -18.39 1.87 6.12
N VAL A 227 -18.16 2.46 7.29
CA VAL A 227 -17.47 1.81 8.40
C VAL A 227 -18.43 1.68 9.59
N LYS A 228 -18.64 0.44 10.03
CA LYS A 228 -19.37 0.13 11.26
C LYS A 228 -18.39 0.04 12.42
N VAL A 229 -18.63 0.84 13.45
CA VAL A 229 -17.80 0.93 14.65
C VAL A 229 -18.64 0.42 15.83
N LYS A 230 -18.11 -0.61 16.51
CA LYS A 230 -18.68 -1.12 17.75
C LYS A 230 -18.13 -0.30 18.92
N VAL A 231 -19.02 0.41 19.61
CA VAL A 231 -18.72 1.21 20.80
C VAL A 231 -19.09 0.40 22.04
N LYS A 232 -18.07 -0.06 22.79
CA LYS A 232 -18.27 -0.78 24.04
C LYS A 232 -18.74 0.17 25.15
N PRO A 233 -19.53 -0.31 26.10
CA PRO A 233 -19.99 0.52 27.19
C PRO A 233 -18.80 0.99 28.04
N ARG A 234 -18.76 2.30 28.30
CA ARG A 234 -17.77 2.93 29.20
C ARG A 234 -18.19 2.82 30.66
N GLY A 235 -19.50 2.73 30.89
CA GLY A 235 -20.13 2.72 32.21
C GLY A 235 -20.13 4.07 32.91
N VAL A 236 -19.55 5.10 32.31
CA VAL A 236 -19.40 6.45 32.88
C VAL A 236 -19.56 7.50 31.78
N ASP A 237 -20.51 8.41 31.99
CA ASP A 237 -20.71 9.61 31.20
C ASP A 237 -19.51 10.56 31.34
N VAL A 238 -18.85 10.85 30.22
CA VAL A 238 -17.62 11.65 30.18
C VAL A 238 -17.89 13.09 30.62
N GLU A 239 -18.99 13.68 30.17
CA GLU A 239 -19.33 15.09 30.43
C GLU A 239 -19.72 15.33 31.89
N LYS A 240 -20.37 14.35 32.52
CA LYS A 240 -20.76 14.45 33.94
C LYS A 240 -19.64 14.09 34.92
N CYS A 241 -18.61 13.37 34.47
CA CYS A 241 -17.61 12.82 35.39
C CYS A 241 -16.71 13.90 36.01
N LEU A 242 -16.79 14.09 37.34
CA LEU A 242 -15.94 15.04 38.08
C LEU A 242 -14.54 14.51 38.41
N ARG A 243 -14.21 13.26 38.04
CA ARG A 243 -12.92 12.60 38.35
C ARG A 243 -12.51 12.61 39.84
N CYS A 244 -13.49 12.61 40.75
CA CYS A 244 -13.22 12.74 42.19
C CYS A 244 -12.66 11.47 42.88
N GLY A 245 -12.65 10.31 42.21
CA GLY A 245 -12.13 9.03 42.73
C GLY A 245 -12.96 8.35 43.82
N LYS A 246 -14.14 8.88 44.19
CA LYS A 246 -15.02 8.24 45.18
C LYS A 246 -15.46 6.84 44.76
N CYS A 247 -15.80 6.67 43.47
CA CYS A 247 -16.26 5.40 42.92
C CYS A 247 -15.20 4.29 42.97
N GLU A 248 -13.94 4.65 42.78
CA GLU A 248 -12.79 3.74 42.85
C GLU A 248 -12.54 3.25 44.28
N LYS A 249 -12.61 4.16 45.28
CA LYS A 249 -12.40 3.83 46.69
C LYS A 249 -13.39 2.81 47.25
N VAL A 250 -14.60 2.76 46.73
CA VAL A 250 -15.66 1.84 47.17
C VAL A 250 -15.71 0.54 46.36
N CYS A 251 -14.85 0.39 45.35
CA CYS A 251 -14.78 -0.82 44.54
C CYS A 251 -13.91 -1.88 45.23
N GLU A 252 -14.49 -3.05 45.48
CA GLU A 252 -13.80 -4.18 46.15
C GLU A 252 -13.03 -5.09 45.17
N VAL A 253 -13.20 -4.90 43.85
CA VAL A 253 -12.54 -5.72 42.84
C VAL A 253 -11.13 -5.17 42.60
N GLU A 254 -10.13 -6.05 42.60
CA GLU A 254 -8.75 -5.71 42.26
C GLU A 254 -8.28 -6.58 41.09
N VAL A 255 -7.66 -5.92 40.11
CA VAL A 255 -7.13 -6.56 38.90
C VAL A 255 -5.77 -5.95 38.56
N PRO A 256 -4.84 -6.68 37.95
CA PRO A 256 -3.57 -6.12 37.50
C PRO A 256 -3.80 -4.95 36.53
N ASP A 257 -3.05 -3.86 36.69
CA ASP A 257 -3.18 -2.68 35.84
C ASP A 257 -2.30 -2.81 34.59
N GLU A 258 -2.94 -2.79 33.43
CA GLU A 258 -2.31 -2.93 32.12
C GLU A 258 -1.50 -1.67 31.72
N TYR A 259 -1.89 -0.49 32.20
CA TYR A 259 -1.11 0.74 32.01
C TYR A 259 0.20 0.68 32.82
N GLU A 260 0.16 0.03 33.97
CA GLU A 260 1.32 -0.20 34.83
C GLU A 260 2.10 -1.49 34.51
N ALA A 261 1.86 -2.08 33.34
CA ALA A 261 2.52 -3.31 32.88
C ALA A 261 2.43 -4.47 33.89
N GLY A 262 1.32 -4.53 34.63
CA GLY A 262 1.02 -5.57 35.62
C GLY A 262 1.77 -5.48 36.94
N LEU A 263 2.50 -4.39 37.20
CA LEU A 263 3.24 -4.20 38.47
C LEU A 263 2.33 -3.80 39.64
N TYR A 264 1.30 -3.01 39.36
CA TYR A 264 0.33 -2.53 40.33
C TYR A 264 -1.06 -3.08 40.01
N THR A 265 -1.99 -2.90 40.94
CA THR A 265 -3.40 -3.26 40.76
C THR A 265 -4.26 -2.02 40.59
N ARG A 266 -5.32 -2.15 39.79
CA ARG A 266 -6.41 -1.19 39.64
C ARG A 266 -7.73 -1.80 40.09
N LYS A 267 -8.74 -0.96 40.24
CA LYS A 267 -10.12 -1.41 40.50
C LYS A 267 -10.87 -1.71 39.20
N ALA A 268 -12.04 -2.35 39.31
CA ALA A 268 -12.92 -2.55 38.14
C ALA A 268 -13.46 -1.23 37.57
N ILE A 269 -13.72 -0.22 38.43
CA ILE A 269 -13.93 1.17 38.00
C ILE A 269 -12.65 1.96 38.26
N TYR A 270 -12.05 2.50 37.21
CA TYR A 270 -10.70 3.06 37.26
C TYR A 270 -10.53 4.24 36.31
N LEU A 271 -9.51 5.05 36.57
CA LEU A 271 -9.02 6.05 35.64
C LEU A 271 -7.81 5.46 34.91
N PRO A 272 -7.76 5.42 33.56
CA PRO A 272 -6.67 4.75 32.83
C PRO A 272 -5.27 5.25 33.21
N PHE A 273 -5.14 6.56 33.39
CA PHE A 273 -3.97 7.24 33.96
C PHE A 273 -4.31 8.71 34.25
N ALA A 274 -3.47 9.42 35.00
CA ALA A 274 -3.77 10.76 35.48
C ALA A 274 -4.05 11.79 34.36
N GLN A 275 -3.40 11.67 33.20
CA GLN A 275 -3.57 12.55 32.04
C GLN A 275 -4.45 11.92 30.94
N ALA A 276 -5.24 10.90 31.25
CA ALA A 276 -6.09 10.21 30.28
C ALA A 276 -7.05 11.16 29.57
N VAL A 277 -7.28 10.90 28.27
CA VAL A 277 -8.20 11.61 27.40
C VAL A 277 -9.08 10.58 26.66
N PRO A 278 -10.41 10.62 26.82
CA PRO A 278 -11.18 11.60 27.60
C PRO A 278 -10.92 11.54 29.10
N ALA A 279 -11.04 12.69 29.76
CA ALA A 279 -10.72 12.89 31.16
C ALA A 279 -11.82 12.33 32.09
N ALA A 280 -12.03 11.02 32.11
CA ALA A 280 -13.08 10.39 32.92
C ALA A 280 -12.75 8.95 33.33
N TYR A 281 -13.43 8.44 34.38
CA TYR A 281 -13.33 7.04 34.83
C TYR A 281 -14.02 6.08 33.87
N THR A 282 -13.64 4.80 33.84
CA THR A 282 -14.32 3.76 33.03
C THR A 282 -14.58 2.52 33.88
N ILE A 283 -15.54 1.71 33.49
CA ILE A 283 -15.80 0.40 34.09
C ILE A 283 -15.25 -0.68 33.16
N ASP A 284 -14.43 -1.57 33.72
CA ASP A 284 -14.08 -2.85 33.13
C ASP A 284 -15.23 -3.84 33.39
N PHE A 285 -16.07 -4.04 32.38
CA PHE A 285 -17.25 -4.90 32.48
C PHE A 285 -16.92 -6.40 32.48
N GLU A 286 -15.69 -6.80 32.11
CA GLU A 286 -15.27 -8.21 32.18
C GLU A 286 -15.02 -8.64 33.62
N THR A 287 -14.60 -7.70 34.48
CA THR A 287 -14.21 -7.98 35.87
C THR A 287 -15.19 -7.40 36.91
N CYS A 288 -16.04 -6.45 36.50
CA CYS A 288 -17.05 -5.84 37.36
C CYS A 288 -18.14 -6.82 37.82
N ARG A 289 -18.41 -6.86 39.13
CA ARG A 289 -19.49 -7.68 39.75
C ARG A 289 -20.90 -7.06 39.65
N LYS A 290 -21.04 -5.88 39.03
CA LYS A 290 -22.30 -5.11 38.93
C LYS A 290 -23.05 -4.91 40.26
N CYS A 291 -22.33 -4.69 41.37
CA CYS A 291 -22.93 -4.48 42.70
C CYS A 291 -23.63 -3.12 42.88
N GLY A 292 -23.34 -2.14 42.02
CA GLY A 292 -23.96 -0.81 42.03
C GLY A 292 -23.48 0.17 43.11
N THR A 293 -22.54 -0.22 43.97
CA THR A 293 -22.00 0.66 45.03
C THR A 293 -21.35 1.92 44.47
N CYS A 294 -20.51 1.79 43.43
CA CYS A 294 -19.88 2.93 42.79
C CYS A 294 -20.90 3.91 42.19
N GLN A 295 -22.01 3.42 41.65
CA GLN A 295 -23.09 4.22 41.09
C GLN A 295 -23.83 5.03 42.17
N LYS A 296 -24.14 4.41 43.33
CA LYS A 296 -24.78 5.08 44.46
C LYS A 296 -23.93 6.20 45.06
N GLU A 297 -22.61 5.99 45.10
CA GLU A 297 -21.64 6.92 45.69
C GLU A 297 -21.17 8.02 44.72
N CYS A 298 -21.66 8.01 43.47
CA CYS A 298 -21.28 8.99 42.47
C CYS A 298 -22.06 10.30 42.65
N PRO A 299 -21.42 11.41 43.09
CA PRO A 299 -22.14 12.66 43.35
C PRO A 299 -22.65 13.34 42.07
N ALA A 300 -22.12 12.97 40.90
CA ALA A 300 -22.48 13.56 39.62
C ALA A 300 -23.45 12.67 38.81
N GLU A 301 -23.88 11.54 39.38
CA GLU A 301 -24.77 10.57 38.71
C GLU A 301 -24.27 10.18 37.31
N ALA A 302 -22.94 10.13 37.14
CA ALA A 302 -22.30 9.87 35.85
C ALA A 302 -22.23 8.37 35.52
N ILE A 303 -22.47 7.48 36.47
CA ILE A 303 -22.23 6.04 36.33
C ILE A 303 -23.51 5.33 35.90
N ASN A 304 -23.40 4.52 34.84
CA ASN A 304 -24.45 3.60 34.39
C ASN A 304 -23.87 2.20 34.19
N ILE A 305 -24.09 1.31 35.18
CA ILE A 305 -23.61 -0.07 35.13
C ILE A 305 -24.37 -0.97 34.15
N ASN A 306 -25.49 -0.48 33.61
CA ASN A 306 -26.34 -1.17 32.64
C ASN A 306 -26.24 -0.54 31.24
N GLN A 307 -25.19 0.25 30.98
CA GLN A 307 -24.95 0.79 29.64
C GLN A 307 -24.74 -0.37 28.67
N GLU A 308 -25.50 -0.37 27.58
CA GLU A 308 -25.39 -1.37 26.51
C GLU A 308 -24.35 -0.96 25.46
N GLU A 309 -23.82 -1.95 24.77
CA GLU A 309 -23.01 -1.73 23.57
C GLU A 309 -23.87 -1.15 22.44
N ARG A 310 -23.26 -0.34 21.59
CA ARG A 310 -23.94 0.20 20.40
C ARG A 310 -23.04 0.14 19.18
N VAL A 311 -23.67 0.14 18.00
CA VAL A 311 -22.97 0.19 16.72
C VAL A 311 -23.30 1.50 16.03
N GLU A 312 -22.27 2.24 15.67
CA GLU A 312 -22.38 3.49 14.90
C GLU A 312 -21.84 3.25 13.48
N THR A 313 -22.42 3.91 12.49
CA THR A 313 -22.01 3.78 11.08
C THR A 313 -21.53 5.13 10.56
N PHE A 314 -20.34 5.16 9.97
CA PHE A 314 -19.69 6.36 9.43
C PHE A 314 -19.39 6.20 7.95
N ASN A 315 -19.50 7.29 7.19
CA ASN A 315 -19.17 7.33 5.76
C ASN A 315 -17.91 8.17 5.54
N VAL A 316 -16.77 7.52 5.33
CA VAL A 316 -15.47 8.16 5.25
C VAL A 316 -14.84 8.01 3.86
N GLY A 317 -14.13 9.03 3.41
CA GLY A 317 -13.43 8.98 2.13
C GLY A 317 -12.10 8.23 2.20
N ALA A 318 -11.46 8.27 3.37
CA ALA A 318 -10.18 7.61 3.62
C ALA A 318 -10.12 7.00 5.03
N ILE A 319 -9.28 5.98 5.18
CA ILE A 319 -9.01 5.29 6.45
C ILE A 319 -7.51 5.28 6.70
N ILE A 320 -7.08 5.61 7.92
CA ILE A 320 -5.68 5.59 8.35
C ILE A 320 -5.54 4.65 9.53
N VAL A 321 -4.68 3.63 9.40
CA VAL A 321 -4.42 2.63 10.44
C VAL A 321 -3.16 2.98 11.23
N THR A 322 -3.33 3.22 12.53
CA THR A 322 -2.29 3.64 13.48
C THR A 322 -2.37 2.85 14.80
N THR A 323 -2.69 1.55 14.71
CA THR A 323 -2.98 0.67 15.86
C THR A 323 -1.78 0.33 16.74
N GLY A 324 -0.59 0.80 16.39
CA GLY A 324 0.58 0.68 17.26
C GLY A 324 1.26 -0.68 17.18
N TYR A 325 1.69 -1.20 18.33
CA TYR A 325 2.45 -2.45 18.47
C TYR A 325 2.25 -3.03 19.88
N ASP A 326 2.54 -4.31 20.02
CA ASP A 326 2.65 -5.01 21.30
C ASP A 326 4.07 -5.50 21.54
N LEU A 327 4.38 -5.86 22.78
CA LEU A 327 5.64 -6.50 23.13
C LEU A 327 5.46 -8.00 23.18
N LEU A 328 6.44 -8.74 22.68
CA LEU A 328 6.52 -10.18 22.85
C LEU A 328 6.49 -10.51 24.36
N ASP A 329 5.66 -11.47 24.74
CA ASP A 329 5.54 -11.87 26.14
C ASP A 329 6.87 -12.45 26.63
N ARG A 330 7.31 -12.02 27.82
CA ARG A 330 8.52 -12.56 28.45
C ARG A 330 8.41 -14.07 28.68
N GLY A 331 7.20 -14.58 28.93
CA GLY A 331 6.92 -15.99 29.20
C GLY A 331 7.24 -16.91 28.02
N GLU A 332 7.30 -16.37 26.80
CA GLU A 332 7.63 -17.09 25.57
C GLU A 332 9.16 -17.28 25.38
N ILE A 333 9.99 -16.65 26.22
CA ILE A 333 11.46 -16.70 26.12
C ILE A 333 12.04 -17.58 27.21
N GLU A 334 11.97 -18.90 26.96
CA GLU A 334 12.33 -19.96 27.91
C GLU A 334 13.71 -19.77 28.58
N ARG A 335 14.74 -19.40 27.80
CA ARG A 335 16.13 -19.24 28.30
C ARG A 335 16.36 -18.11 29.32
N TYR A 336 15.40 -17.19 29.46
CA TYR A 336 15.48 -16.06 30.41
C TYR A 336 14.36 -16.13 31.46
N LYS A 337 13.64 -17.27 31.53
CA LYS A 337 12.50 -17.48 32.42
C LYS A 337 13.00 -18.03 33.76
N VAL A 338 13.12 -17.15 34.74
CA VAL A 338 13.72 -17.49 36.05
C VAL A 338 12.76 -17.15 37.19
N ASP A 339 12.54 -15.87 37.45
CA ASP A 339 11.64 -15.36 38.48
C ASP A 339 11.00 -14.05 38.00
N GLU A 340 9.71 -13.86 38.31
CA GLU A 340 8.93 -12.73 37.80
C GLU A 340 9.31 -11.38 38.43
N LYS A 341 9.89 -11.39 39.63
CA LYS A 341 10.27 -10.18 40.38
C LYS A 341 11.69 -9.73 40.10
N SER A 342 12.58 -10.68 39.80
CA SER A 342 14.00 -10.42 39.55
C SER A 342 14.32 -10.26 38.05
N THR A 343 13.39 -10.64 37.18
CA THR A 343 13.46 -10.43 35.72
C THR A 343 12.25 -9.64 35.23
N ILE A 344 12.45 -8.36 34.94
CA ILE A 344 11.40 -7.44 34.47
C ILE A 344 11.58 -7.09 33.00
N THR A 345 10.54 -6.56 32.36
CA THR A 345 10.65 -5.95 31.03
C THR A 345 11.08 -4.48 31.12
N SER A 346 11.70 -3.96 30.07
CA SER A 346 11.96 -2.51 29.91
C SER A 346 10.72 -1.65 30.11
N LEU A 347 9.54 -2.08 29.64
CA LEU A 347 8.30 -1.35 29.89
C LEU A 347 7.90 -1.33 31.38
N GLN A 348 8.12 -2.43 32.11
CA GLN A 348 7.94 -2.43 33.57
C GLN A 348 8.93 -1.49 34.26
N LEU A 349 10.18 -1.44 33.79
CA LEU A 349 11.16 -0.50 34.32
C LEU A 349 10.74 0.96 34.10
N GLU A 350 10.15 1.31 32.96
CA GLU A 350 9.57 2.64 32.73
C GLU A 350 8.54 3.03 33.80
N ARG A 351 7.67 2.07 34.15
CA ARG A 351 6.66 2.28 35.19
C ARG A 351 7.29 2.42 36.58
N LEU A 352 8.34 1.66 36.90
CA LEU A 352 9.08 1.81 38.16
C LEU A 352 9.83 3.15 38.23
N ILE A 353 10.41 3.62 37.11
CA ILE A 353 11.07 4.93 37.05
C ILE A 353 10.05 6.03 37.37
N GLU A 354 8.85 5.95 36.78
CA GLU A 354 7.81 6.96 36.95
C GLU A 354 7.17 6.93 38.35
N ASN A 355 6.85 5.74 38.88
CA ASN A 355 6.11 5.63 40.14
C ASN A 355 7.00 5.63 41.39
N GLU A 356 8.18 5.00 41.33
CA GLU A 356 9.07 4.85 42.50
C GLU A 356 10.21 5.88 42.46
N LEU A 357 10.99 5.88 41.38
CA LEU A 357 12.20 6.70 41.33
C LEU A 357 11.90 8.20 41.26
N ALA A 358 10.85 8.61 40.54
CA ALA A 358 10.42 10.01 40.52
C ALA A 358 9.90 10.48 41.89
N ALA A 359 9.41 9.57 42.74
CA ALA A 359 9.02 9.84 44.12
C ALA A 359 10.21 9.87 45.10
N GLY A 360 11.44 9.64 44.61
CA GLY A 360 12.65 9.60 45.43
C GLY A 360 12.94 8.25 46.08
N GLU A 361 12.23 7.19 45.69
CA GLU A 361 12.48 5.84 46.19
C GLU A 361 13.70 5.19 45.51
N VAL A 362 14.09 4.01 46.01
CA VAL A 362 15.18 3.20 45.45
C VAL A 362 14.63 1.86 45.00
N LEU A 363 15.20 1.30 43.93
CA LEU A 363 14.84 -0.04 43.49
C LEU A 363 15.21 -1.08 44.54
N LYS A 364 14.25 -1.96 44.84
CA LYS A 364 14.39 -3.05 45.83
C LYS A 364 14.10 -4.40 45.17
N ASP A 365 14.79 -5.43 45.62
CA ASP A 365 14.52 -6.81 45.23
C ASP A 365 13.25 -7.36 45.91
N SER A 366 12.91 -8.61 45.62
CA SER A 366 11.76 -9.30 46.20
C SER A 366 11.79 -9.44 47.73
N LYS A 367 12.95 -9.23 48.36
CA LYS A 367 13.18 -9.27 49.82
C LYS A 367 13.26 -7.85 50.42
N GLY A 368 13.00 -6.81 49.63
CA GLY A 368 13.04 -5.41 50.07
C GLY A 368 14.45 -4.83 50.18
N LYS A 369 15.48 -5.54 49.70
CA LYS A 369 16.88 -5.09 49.76
C LYS A 369 17.19 -4.24 48.53
N ARG A 370 17.99 -3.19 48.73
CA ARG A 370 18.43 -2.29 47.67
C ARG A 370 19.20 -3.02 46.57
N ILE A 371 18.74 -2.87 45.33
CA ILE A 371 19.39 -3.36 44.11
C ILE A 371 20.68 -2.58 43.88
N LYS A 372 21.78 -3.27 43.59
CA LYS A 372 23.10 -2.69 43.27
C LYS A 372 23.57 -3.03 41.86
N ASP A 373 23.20 -4.20 41.35
CA ASP A 373 23.69 -4.76 40.08
C ASP A 373 22.54 -5.04 39.10
N VAL A 374 22.55 -4.35 37.95
CA VAL A 374 21.48 -4.41 36.95
C VAL A 374 22.03 -4.80 35.57
N ALA A 375 21.39 -5.74 34.89
CA ALA A 375 21.73 -6.07 33.51
C ALA A 375 20.55 -5.83 32.55
N PHE A 376 20.81 -5.23 31.40
CA PHE A 376 19.90 -5.18 30.28
C PHE A 376 20.28 -6.25 29.26
N ILE A 377 19.28 -7.01 28.79
CA ILE A 377 19.46 -7.97 27.71
C ILE A 377 18.74 -7.45 26.47
N LEU A 378 19.51 -7.14 25.42
CA LEU A 378 18.96 -6.68 24.14
C LEU A 378 18.56 -7.85 23.25
N CYS A 379 17.82 -7.55 22.17
CA CYS A 379 17.38 -8.53 21.17
C CYS A 379 16.66 -9.74 21.80
N VAL A 380 15.86 -9.50 22.84
CA VAL A 380 15.04 -10.52 23.48
C VAL A 380 13.84 -10.78 22.56
N GLY A 381 13.78 -11.97 21.96
CA GLY A 381 12.79 -12.31 20.93
C GLY A 381 13.03 -11.73 19.53
N SER A 382 13.79 -10.64 19.39
CA SER A 382 14.17 -10.07 18.08
C SER A 382 15.41 -10.73 17.49
N ARG A 383 15.55 -10.67 16.15
CA ARG A 383 16.67 -11.27 15.41
C ARG A 383 16.87 -12.75 15.78
N ASN A 384 15.75 -13.47 15.88
CA ASN A 384 15.67 -14.84 16.36
C ASN A 384 14.68 -15.65 15.49
N PRO A 385 15.03 -15.98 14.24
CA PRO A 385 14.09 -16.59 13.28
C PRO A 385 13.53 -17.96 13.72
N HIS A 386 14.18 -18.67 14.65
CA HIS A 386 13.74 -19.99 15.09
C HIS A 386 12.80 -19.99 16.30
N LYS A 387 12.88 -18.97 17.17
CA LYS A 387 12.18 -18.93 18.48
C LYS A 387 11.65 -17.53 18.80
N GLY A 388 11.30 -16.75 17.77
CA GLY A 388 10.92 -15.34 17.89
C GLY A 388 10.75 -14.72 16.52
N VAL A 389 11.00 -13.42 16.41
CA VAL A 389 10.89 -12.69 15.13
C VAL A 389 12.25 -12.56 14.44
N SER A 390 12.26 -12.69 13.11
CA SER A 390 13.48 -12.61 12.30
C SER A 390 14.05 -11.18 12.23
N TYR A 391 13.19 -10.17 12.38
CA TYR A 391 13.54 -8.76 12.23
C TYR A 391 14.08 -8.12 13.52
N CYS A 392 14.60 -6.90 13.38
CA CYS A 392 15.07 -6.06 14.48
C CYS A 392 13.96 -5.11 14.93
N SER A 393 13.73 -5.01 16.25
CA SER A 393 12.74 -4.07 16.83
C SER A 393 13.18 -2.61 16.86
N LYS A 394 14.37 -2.29 16.33
CA LYS A 394 14.95 -0.96 16.11
C LYS A 394 15.19 -0.08 17.35
N VAL A 395 14.23 0.03 18.27
CA VAL A 395 14.27 0.95 19.40
C VAL A 395 14.85 0.36 20.69
N CYS A 396 15.10 -0.96 20.73
CA CYS A 396 15.58 -1.63 21.94
C CYS A 396 16.98 -1.24 22.39
N CYS A 397 17.88 -0.94 21.45
CA CYS A 397 19.18 -0.36 21.80
C CYS A 397 19.02 1.03 22.43
N PRO A 398 18.34 2.01 21.78
CA PRO A 398 18.25 3.36 22.34
C PRO A 398 17.42 3.46 23.62
N TYR A 399 16.31 2.74 23.78
CA TYR A 399 15.57 2.82 25.05
C TYR A 399 16.34 2.20 26.22
N ALA A 400 17.13 1.14 26.01
CA ALA A 400 17.92 0.53 27.07
C ALA A 400 19.05 1.47 27.52
N VAL A 401 19.72 2.13 26.57
CA VAL A 401 20.72 3.17 26.86
C VAL A 401 20.08 4.33 27.62
N LYS A 402 18.90 4.78 27.19
CA LYS A 402 18.11 5.81 27.88
C LYS A 402 17.80 5.41 29.31
N GLU A 403 17.17 4.25 29.53
CA GLU A 403 16.81 3.75 30.86
C GLU A 403 18.04 3.59 31.76
N ALA A 404 19.16 3.07 31.24
CA ALA A 404 20.41 2.95 31.98
C ALA A 404 20.97 4.33 32.42
N ILE A 405 20.90 5.35 31.56
CA ILE A 405 21.28 6.73 31.92
C ILE A 405 20.36 7.27 33.02
N LEU A 406 19.04 7.05 32.93
CA LEU A 406 18.09 7.51 33.94
C LEU A 406 18.34 6.85 35.30
N LEU A 407 18.60 5.54 35.29
CA LEU A 407 19.00 4.81 36.49
C LEU A 407 20.30 5.35 37.07
N LYS A 408 21.34 5.57 36.27
CA LYS A 408 22.61 6.14 36.76
C LYS A 408 22.48 7.56 37.28
N LYS A 409 21.65 8.42 36.67
CA LYS A 409 21.40 9.79 37.15
C LYS A 409 20.70 9.80 38.51
N THR A 410 19.73 8.90 38.70
CA THR A 410 18.92 8.86 39.92
C THR A 410 19.58 8.05 41.02
N LEU A 411 20.28 6.97 40.65
CA LEU A 411 20.92 6.00 41.54
C LEU A 411 22.40 5.79 41.11
N PRO A 412 23.32 6.74 41.40
CA PRO A 412 24.70 6.72 40.89
C PRO A 412 25.53 5.49 41.27
N TYR A 413 25.17 4.85 42.38
CA TYR A 413 25.84 3.67 42.94
C TYR A 413 25.55 2.37 42.17
N LEU A 414 24.53 2.33 41.29
CA LEU A 414 24.21 1.13 40.52
C LEU A 414 25.33 0.76 39.58
N ARG A 415 25.67 -0.52 39.47
CA ARG A 415 26.51 -1.05 38.40
C ARG A 415 25.60 -1.61 37.32
N ILE A 416 25.78 -1.15 36.08
CA ILE A 416 24.89 -1.49 34.96
C ILE A 416 25.69 -2.14 33.86
N TRP A 417 25.15 -3.22 33.30
CA TRP A 417 25.65 -3.91 32.11
C TRP A 417 24.57 -3.94 31.03
N ILE A 418 24.94 -3.69 29.78
CA ILE A 418 24.07 -3.84 28.62
C ILE A 418 24.67 -4.93 27.73
N TYR A 419 23.99 -6.05 27.61
CA TYR A 419 24.37 -7.18 26.77
C TYR A 419 23.73 -7.06 25.38
N TYR A 420 24.56 -7.02 24.34
CA TYR A 420 24.10 -6.75 22.97
C TYR A 420 24.77 -7.65 21.92
N ILE A 421 24.14 -7.76 20.75
CA ILE A 421 24.78 -8.33 19.54
C ILE A 421 25.37 -7.18 18.72
N ASP A 422 24.53 -6.26 18.26
CA ASP A 422 24.95 -5.01 17.63
C ASP A 422 24.25 -3.87 18.35
N LEU A 423 24.96 -2.78 18.62
CA LEU A 423 24.38 -1.59 19.20
C LEU A 423 23.86 -0.66 18.08
N ARG A 424 22.56 -0.69 17.83
CA ARG A 424 21.93 0.05 16.73
C ARG A 424 21.46 1.44 17.16
N MET A 425 22.41 2.37 17.24
CA MET A 425 22.18 3.78 17.63
C MET A 425 22.11 4.70 16.39
N ALA A 426 21.31 4.31 15.39
CA ALA A 426 21.21 5.04 14.14
C ALA A 426 20.20 6.20 14.25
N GLY A 427 20.64 7.42 13.95
CA GLY A 427 19.80 8.63 13.99
C GLY A 427 20.54 9.82 14.58
N ARG A 428 19.93 11.01 14.47
CA ARG A 428 20.50 12.24 15.05
C ARG A 428 20.43 12.18 16.59
N GLY A 429 21.57 12.26 17.27
CA GLY A 429 21.65 12.29 18.74
C GLY A 429 21.77 10.92 19.41
N TYR A 430 21.77 9.82 18.66
CA TYR A 430 21.72 8.46 19.23
C TYR A 430 23.12 7.98 19.61
N GLU A 431 24.12 8.24 18.76
CA GLU A 431 25.53 7.95 19.08
C GLU A 431 26.03 8.80 20.25
N GLU A 432 25.60 10.06 20.32
CA GLU A 432 25.92 10.96 21.43
C GLU A 432 25.30 10.48 22.74
N LEU A 433 24.08 9.95 22.69
CA LEU A 433 23.43 9.32 23.85
C LEU A 433 24.20 8.08 24.32
N TYR A 434 24.69 7.26 23.38
CA TYR A 434 25.56 6.13 23.71
C TYR A 434 26.88 6.58 24.36
N ARG A 435 27.53 7.61 23.80
CA ARG A 435 28.75 8.18 24.37
C ARG A 435 28.52 8.68 25.81
N GLN A 436 27.41 9.39 26.03
CA GLN A 436 27.01 9.81 27.37
C GLN A 436 26.88 8.63 28.34
N ALA A 437 26.25 7.52 27.91
CA ALA A 437 26.14 6.33 28.76
C ALA A 437 27.52 5.75 29.13
N ARG A 438 28.46 5.72 28.19
CA ARG A 438 29.84 5.27 28.47
C ARG A 438 30.57 6.16 29.46
N GLU A 439 30.43 7.48 29.32
CA GLU A 439 31.01 8.46 30.26
C GLU A 439 30.44 8.30 31.68
N MET A 440 29.23 7.75 31.81
CA MET A 440 28.59 7.42 33.09
C MET A 440 29.00 6.05 33.66
N ASN A 441 30.03 5.40 33.11
CA ASN A 441 30.52 4.07 33.49
C ASN A 441 29.43 2.98 33.41
N ILE A 442 28.58 3.05 32.38
CA ILE A 442 27.70 1.94 31.99
C ILE A 442 28.52 0.96 31.14
N ASN A 443 28.51 -0.32 31.51
CA ASN A 443 29.28 -1.34 30.84
C ASN A 443 28.50 -1.90 29.66
N PHE A 444 29.16 -2.08 28.51
CA PHE A 444 28.59 -2.67 27.32
C PHE A 444 29.33 -3.97 27.05
N ILE A 445 28.60 -5.09 27.02
CA ILE A 445 29.16 -6.42 26.78
C ILE A 445 28.70 -6.88 25.41
N HIS A 446 29.66 -7.07 24.51
CA HIS A 446 29.41 -7.55 23.15
C HIS A 446 29.20 -9.07 23.18
N GLY A 447 27.99 -9.48 23.52
CA GLY A 447 27.65 -10.88 23.71
C GLY A 447 26.18 -11.07 24.05
N LYS A 448 25.50 -11.97 23.33
CA LYS A 448 24.13 -12.37 23.69
C LYS A 448 24.19 -13.39 24.84
N PRO A 449 23.49 -13.15 25.97
CA PRO A 449 23.45 -14.11 27.07
C PRO A 449 22.91 -15.46 26.63
N ALA A 450 23.63 -16.53 27.01
CA ALA A 450 23.21 -17.91 26.75
C ALA A 450 21.99 -18.26 27.60
N GLU A 451 22.07 -17.96 28.90
CA GLU A 451 21.03 -18.23 29.90
C GLU A 451 21.06 -17.19 31.03
N VAL A 452 19.93 -17.07 31.73
CA VAL A 452 19.85 -16.47 33.06
C VAL A 452 19.38 -17.57 34.01
N SER A 453 20.04 -17.70 35.16
CA SER A 453 19.71 -18.69 36.19
C SER A 453 19.81 -18.07 37.59
N VAL A 454 19.28 -18.77 38.61
CA VAL A 454 19.55 -18.41 40.02
C VAL A 454 20.73 -19.25 40.48
N ASP A 455 21.75 -18.59 41.02
CA ASP A 455 22.86 -19.26 41.66
C ASP A 455 22.39 -19.94 42.98
N PRO A 456 22.50 -21.27 43.11
CA PRO A 456 22.05 -22.00 44.29
C PRO A 456 22.74 -21.58 45.60
N GLU A 457 23.98 -21.10 45.53
CA GLU A 457 24.76 -20.73 46.72
C GLU A 457 24.44 -19.32 47.20
N SER A 458 24.45 -18.34 46.29
CA SER A 458 24.21 -16.93 46.64
C SER A 458 22.73 -16.52 46.62
N GLY A 459 21.88 -17.29 45.94
CA GLY A 459 20.48 -16.96 45.70
C GLY A 459 20.28 -15.72 44.81
N ARG A 460 21.33 -15.24 44.14
CA ARG A 460 21.29 -14.09 43.21
C ARG A 460 21.16 -14.58 41.77
N LEU A 461 20.82 -13.67 40.85
CA LEU A 461 20.79 -14.00 39.43
C LEU A 461 22.21 -14.16 38.90
N GLN A 462 22.41 -15.14 38.02
CA GLN A 462 23.63 -15.33 37.26
C GLN A 462 23.32 -15.21 35.77
N ILE A 463 24.06 -14.33 35.09
CA ILE A 463 24.08 -14.27 33.62
C ILE A 463 25.38 -14.89 33.12
N VAL A 464 25.25 -15.79 32.15
CA VAL A 464 26.38 -16.37 31.41
C VAL A 464 26.35 -15.87 29.97
N ALA A 465 27.42 -15.20 29.55
CA ALA A 465 27.59 -14.70 28.19
C ALA A 465 29.05 -14.82 27.76
N GLU A 466 29.30 -15.00 26.47
CA GLU A 466 30.63 -14.82 25.88
C GLU A 466 30.78 -13.37 25.46
N ASP A 467 31.84 -12.70 25.92
CA ASP A 467 32.27 -11.43 25.35
C ASP A 467 33.09 -11.69 24.08
N ILE A 468 32.48 -11.40 22.95
CA ILE A 468 33.02 -11.66 21.62
C ILE A 468 34.31 -10.86 21.39
N ASP A 469 34.43 -9.66 21.98
CA ASP A 469 35.61 -8.81 21.77
C ASP A 469 36.85 -9.39 22.47
N THR A 470 36.66 -10.10 23.59
CA THR A 470 37.77 -10.69 24.37
C THR A 470 37.88 -12.20 24.27
N GLY A 471 36.87 -12.89 23.72
CA GLY A 471 36.75 -14.36 23.71
C GLY A 471 36.62 -14.99 25.09
N GLN A 472 36.16 -14.23 26.10
CA GLN A 472 36.06 -14.70 27.48
C GLN A 472 34.60 -14.97 27.85
N VAL A 473 34.37 -16.07 28.57
CA VAL A 473 33.06 -16.35 29.17
C VAL A 473 32.91 -15.54 30.45
N ILE A 474 31.98 -14.61 30.43
CA ILE A 474 31.62 -13.74 31.55
C ILE A 474 30.50 -14.41 32.35
N ARG A 475 30.68 -14.47 33.67
CA ARG A 475 29.68 -14.92 34.64
C ARG A 475 29.40 -13.81 35.64
N ASN A 476 28.31 -13.06 35.45
CA ASN A 476 27.98 -11.92 36.31
C ASN A 476 26.89 -12.28 37.31
N SER A 477 27.13 -11.97 38.60
CA SER A 477 26.12 -12.04 39.66
C SER A 477 25.39 -10.71 39.77
N LEU A 478 24.06 -10.74 39.63
CA LEU A 478 23.19 -9.58 39.45
C LEU A 478 22.00 -9.60 40.41
N ASP A 479 21.43 -8.43 40.67
CA ASP A 479 20.22 -8.28 41.49
C ASP A 479 18.96 -8.15 40.62
N LEU A 480 19.07 -7.58 39.42
CA LEU A 480 17.95 -7.34 38.50
C LEU A 480 18.35 -7.56 37.05
N VAL A 481 17.48 -8.21 36.28
CA VAL A 481 17.60 -8.34 34.83
C VAL A 481 16.43 -7.64 34.14
N VAL A 482 16.75 -6.78 33.18
CA VAL A 482 15.81 -6.02 32.36
C VAL A 482 15.82 -6.59 30.94
N LEU A 483 14.72 -7.22 30.56
CA LEU A 483 14.52 -7.78 29.23
C LEU A 483 14.02 -6.70 28.27
N CYS A 484 14.62 -6.66 27.08
CA CYS A 484 14.25 -5.74 26.01
C CYS A 484 13.51 -6.50 24.88
N PRO A 485 12.20 -6.82 25.07
CA PRO A 485 11.44 -7.72 24.21
C PRO A 485 11.22 -7.15 22.80
N ALA A 486 10.88 -8.05 21.88
CA ALA A 486 10.56 -7.68 20.51
C ALA A 486 9.26 -6.87 20.44
N MET A 487 9.25 -5.86 19.58
CA MET A 487 8.02 -5.26 19.08
C MET A 487 7.39 -6.23 18.09
N ILE A 488 6.14 -6.60 18.32
CA ILE A 488 5.31 -7.40 17.44
C ILE A 488 4.11 -6.57 16.98
N PRO A 489 3.47 -6.89 15.85
CA PRO A 489 2.23 -6.25 15.47
C PRO A 489 1.21 -6.32 16.62
N SER A 490 0.37 -5.30 16.75
CA SER A 490 -0.73 -5.35 17.74
C SER A 490 -1.54 -6.63 17.52
N ARG A 491 -1.90 -7.34 18.59
CA ARG A 491 -2.51 -8.69 18.48
C ARG A 491 -3.74 -8.76 17.56
N ASP A 492 -4.51 -7.67 17.48
CA ASP A 492 -5.72 -7.58 16.67
C ASP A 492 -5.47 -7.07 15.23
N LEU A 493 -4.21 -6.79 14.84
CA LEU A 493 -3.89 -6.20 13.53
C LEU A 493 -4.31 -7.11 12.38
N GLY A 494 -4.11 -8.43 12.50
CA GLY A 494 -4.49 -9.39 11.47
C GLY A 494 -6.00 -9.44 11.24
N GLU A 495 -6.79 -9.38 12.32
CA GLU A 495 -8.26 -9.31 12.23
C GLU A 495 -8.70 -7.99 11.59
N LEU A 496 -8.12 -6.86 12.01
CA LEU A 496 -8.41 -5.55 11.43
C LEU A 496 -8.01 -5.48 9.94
N ALA A 497 -6.84 -6.01 9.58
CA ALA A 497 -6.37 -6.07 8.20
C ALA A 497 -7.32 -6.88 7.32
N SER A 498 -7.87 -7.99 7.87
CA SER A 498 -8.89 -8.79 7.19
C SER A 498 -10.20 -8.02 6.99
N LYS A 499 -10.69 -7.31 8.03
CA LYS A 499 -11.88 -6.43 7.93
C LYS A 499 -11.70 -5.29 6.92
N LEU A 500 -10.49 -4.75 6.83
CA LEU A 500 -10.10 -3.70 5.89
C LEU A 500 -9.68 -4.25 4.52
N ASN A 501 -9.61 -5.58 4.35
CA ASN A 501 -9.13 -6.24 3.14
C ASN A 501 -7.80 -5.64 2.62
N ILE A 502 -6.83 -5.51 3.53
CA ILE A 502 -5.45 -5.07 3.25
C ILE A 502 -4.46 -6.16 3.60
N SER A 503 -3.34 -6.22 2.88
CA SER A 503 -2.32 -7.24 3.08
C SER A 503 -1.39 -6.93 4.25
N THR A 504 -0.91 -7.97 4.92
CA THR A 504 0.19 -7.91 5.88
C THR A 504 1.47 -8.51 5.28
N GLY A 505 2.63 -8.01 5.69
CA GLY A 505 3.93 -8.57 5.31
C GLY A 505 4.23 -9.88 6.04
N GLU A 506 5.33 -10.53 5.67
CA GLU A 506 5.84 -11.74 6.34
C GLU A 506 6.21 -11.49 7.81
N ASP A 507 6.45 -10.24 8.18
CA ASP A 507 6.74 -9.78 9.54
C ASP A 507 5.47 -9.55 10.39
N GLY A 508 4.28 -9.69 9.78
CA GLY A 508 2.97 -9.53 10.41
C GLY A 508 2.48 -8.08 10.51
N PHE A 509 3.24 -7.09 10.04
CA PHE A 509 2.82 -5.69 9.97
C PHE A 509 2.07 -5.40 8.66
N ILE A 510 1.45 -4.22 8.52
CA ILE A 510 0.75 -3.85 7.28
C ILE A 510 1.76 -3.73 6.14
N ALA A 511 1.46 -4.39 5.01
CA ALA A 511 2.27 -4.28 3.80
C ALA A 511 1.98 -2.97 3.06
N GLU A 512 3.05 -2.24 2.74
CA GLU A 512 2.96 -0.98 2.02
C GLU A 512 2.83 -1.24 0.52
N LYS A 513 2.23 -0.30 -0.22
CA LYS A 513 2.10 -0.36 -1.68
C LYS A 513 3.46 -0.44 -2.36
N HIS A 514 4.44 0.31 -1.84
CA HIS A 514 5.82 0.21 -2.29
C HIS A 514 6.77 0.82 -1.24
N ILE A 515 7.73 0.05 -0.75
CA ILE A 515 8.67 0.37 0.35
C ILE A 515 9.34 1.76 0.21
N LYS A 516 9.71 2.18 -1.01
CA LYS A 516 10.36 3.48 -1.26
C LYS A 516 9.46 4.60 -1.80
N LEU A 517 8.60 4.28 -2.75
CA LEU A 517 7.81 5.26 -3.49
C LEU A 517 6.47 5.57 -2.81
N ASN A 518 5.88 4.59 -2.12
CA ASN A 518 4.58 4.71 -1.47
C ASN A 518 4.60 4.00 -0.09
N PRO A 519 5.45 4.45 0.86
CA PRO A 519 5.74 3.74 2.10
C PRO A 519 4.64 3.84 3.17
N VAL A 520 3.57 4.60 2.93
CA VAL A 520 2.46 4.77 3.88
C VAL A 520 1.10 4.45 3.27
N SER A 521 1.06 4.19 1.97
CA SER A 521 -0.14 3.75 1.26
C SER A 521 -0.24 2.23 1.30
N THR A 522 -1.45 1.69 1.38
CA THR A 522 -1.69 0.25 1.18
C THR A 522 -2.01 -0.04 -0.30
N LEU A 523 -2.13 -1.32 -0.66
CA LEU A 523 -2.61 -1.73 -2.00
C LEU A 523 -4.07 -1.33 -2.24
N ARG A 524 -4.88 -1.16 -1.19
CA ARG A 524 -6.26 -0.70 -1.28
C ARG A 524 -6.27 0.83 -1.23
N GLU A 525 -6.58 1.46 -2.36
CA GLU A 525 -6.58 2.93 -2.48
C GLU A 525 -7.48 3.59 -1.43
N GLY A 526 -7.10 4.76 -0.90
CA GLY A 526 -7.85 5.43 0.17
C GLY A 526 -7.68 4.80 1.56
N ILE A 527 -6.95 3.68 1.69
CA ILE A 527 -6.52 3.13 2.98
C ILE A 527 -5.00 3.27 3.13
N TYR A 528 -4.59 3.86 4.25
CA TYR A 528 -3.21 4.16 4.58
C TYR A 528 -2.85 3.59 5.95
N ALA A 529 -1.56 3.54 6.26
CA ALA A 529 -1.08 3.20 7.60
C ALA A 529 0.06 4.14 8.02
N ALA A 530 0.30 4.25 9.32
CA ALA A 530 1.39 5.05 9.86
C ALA A 530 1.88 4.52 11.21
N GLY A 531 3.09 4.93 11.60
CA GLY A 531 3.65 4.54 12.88
C GLY A 531 4.00 3.06 12.91
N THR A 532 4.02 2.47 14.11
CA THR A 532 4.48 1.09 14.27
C THR A 532 3.55 0.04 13.67
N ALA A 533 2.37 0.42 13.15
CA ALA A 533 1.50 -0.49 12.38
C ALA A 533 2.18 -0.95 11.06
N LEU A 534 3.12 -0.17 10.54
CA LEU A 534 3.98 -0.49 9.40
C LEU A 534 5.29 -1.22 9.79
N GLY A 535 5.52 -1.48 11.08
CA GLY A 535 6.74 -2.13 11.57
C GLY A 535 7.53 -1.30 12.61
N PRO A 536 8.55 -1.88 13.25
CA PRO A 536 9.23 -1.28 14.40
C PRO A 536 9.91 0.06 14.08
N LYS A 537 9.56 1.11 14.82
CA LYS A 537 10.08 2.47 14.65
C LYS A 537 9.96 3.31 15.91
N ASP A 538 10.73 4.40 15.97
CA ASP A 538 10.67 5.33 17.10
C ASP A 538 9.54 6.36 16.96
N ILE A 539 9.41 7.23 17.98
CA ILE A 539 8.37 8.26 18.04
C ILE A 539 8.54 9.27 16.91
N ARG A 540 9.77 9.69 16.60
CA ARG A 540 10.03 10.70 15.57
C ARG A 540 9.63 10.19 14.20
N GLU A 541 10.04 8.97 13.86
CA GLU A 541 9.67 8.31 12.61
C GLU A 541 8.16 8.10 12.52
N SER A 542 7.51 7.68 13.63
CA SER A 542 6.06 7.55 13.68
C SER A 542 5.32 8.87 13.42
N VAL A 543 5.85 10.00 13.91
CA VAL A 543 5.31 11.35 13.65
C VAL A 543 5.52 11.76 12.20
N VAL A 544 6.66 11.43 11.60
CA VAL A 544 6.95 11.71 10.18
C VAL A 544 6.02 10.90 9.27
N ASP A 545 5.85 9.61 9.53
CA ASP A 545 4.92 8.74 8.81
C ASP A 545 3.50 9.30 8.90
N ALA A 546 3.02 9.64 10.10
CA ALA A 546 1.68 10.16 10.31
C ALA A 546 1.40 11.45 9.52
N ARG A 547 2.39 12.37 9.44
CA ARG A 547 2.28 13.58 8.62
C ARG A 547 2.28 13.27 7.13
N SER A 548 3.11 12.34 6.68
CA SER A 548 3.14 11.86 5.29
C SER A 548 1.80 11.25 4.90
N THR A 549 1.23 10.41 5.77
CA THR A 549 -0.07 9.78 5.56
C THR A 549 -1.21 10.79 5.52
N ALA A 550 -1.22 11.78 6.42
CA ALA A 550 -2.19 12.86 6.38
C ALA A 550 -2.10 13.64 5.07
N ALA A 551 -0.90 13.95 4.58
CA ALA A 551 -0.71 14.64 3.30
C ALA A 551 -1.23 13.82 2.11
N GLN A 552 -0.95 12.50 2.06
CA GLN A 552 -1.47 11.62 1.00
C GLN A 552 -3.00 11.48 1.06
N ALA A 553 -3.58 11.43 2.26
CA ALA A 553 -5.03 11.42 2.41
C ALA A 553 -5.65 12.75 1.93
N ILE A 554 -5.03 13.90 2.23
CA ILE A 554 -5.48 15.22 1.74
C ILE A 554 -5.42 15.27 0.21
N GLU A 555 -4.30 14.86 -0.39
CA GLU A 555 -4.15 14.79 -1.86
C GLU A 555 -5.21 13.88 -2.48
N PHE A 556 -5.46 12.72 -1.86
CA PHE A 556 -6.47 11.80 -2.33
C PHE A 556 -7.89 12.37 -2.20
N LEU A 557 -8.23 13.07 -1.13
CA LEU A 557 -9.59 13.58 -0.94
C LEU A 557 -9.85 14.89 -1.68
N GLY A 558 -8.81 15.69 -1.90
CA GLY A 558 -8.88 16.96 -2.64
C GLY A 558 -10.08 17.81 -2.24
N GLU A 559 -10.84 18.25 -3.23
CA GLU A 559 -12.01 19.10 -3.05
C GLU A 559 -13.30 18.36 -2.68
N GLY A 560 -13.26 17.04 -2.42
CA GLY A 560 -14.45 16.22 -2.12
C GLY A 560 -15.14 15.69 -3.38
N TYR A 561 -14.47 15.78 -4.52
CA TYR A 561 -14.89 15.11 -5.74
C TYR A 561 -13.66 14.64 -6.52
N LYS A 562 -13.85 13.63 -7.37
CA LYS A 562 -12.85 13.23 -8.36
C LYS A 562 -13.44 13.08 -9.74
N ASP A 563 -12.69 13.58 -10.72
CA ASP A 563 -12.93 13.26 -12.12
C ASP A 563 -12.30 11.90 -12.42
N ILE A 564 -13.15 10.90 -12.58
CA ILE A 564 -12.74 9.54 -12.84
C ILE A 564 -12.61 9.33 -14.34
N SER A 565 -11.45 8.81 -14.76
CA SER A 565 -11.24 8.36 -16.13
C SER A 565 -12.37 7.40 -16.54
N PRO A 566 -13.01 7.59 -17.69
CA PRO A 566 -14.08 6.71 -18.16
C PRO A 566 -13.59 5.38 -18.71
N ILE A 567 -12.26 5.15 -18.76
CA ILE A 567 -11.66 3.87 -19.15
C ILE A 567 -11.84 2.86 -18.00
N LYS A 568 -13.09 2.45 -17.77
CA LYS A 568 -13.52 1.55 -16.70
C LYS A 568 -14.33 0.40 -17.29
N ALA A 569 -14.39 -0.70 -16.54
CA ALA A 569 -15.29 -1.79 -16.87
C ALA A 569 -16.74 -1.31 -16.71
N ARG A 570 -17.61 -1.68 -17.66
CA ARG A 570 -19.03 -1.37 -17.65
C ARG A 570 -19.85 -2.59 -18.07
N LEU A 571 -21.08 -2.69 -17.55
CA LEU A 571 -22.06 -3.66 -18.00
C LEU A 571 -22.75 -3.15 -19.25
N VAL A 572 -22.61 -3.89 -20.35
CA VAL A 572 -23.27 -3.60 -21.65
C VAL A 572 -24.24 -4.69 -22.08
N GLY A 573 -24.09 -5.90 -21.55
CA GLY A 573 -24.98 -7.04 -21.80
C GLY A 573 -25.74 -7.49 -20.55
N GLU A 574 -26.48 -8.58 -20.70
CA GLU A 574 -27.28 -9.13 -19.60
C GLU A 574 -26.41 -9.87 -18.56
N CYS A 575 -26.33 -9.32 -17.35
CA CYS A 575 -25.66 -9.97 -16.23
C CYS A 575 -26.59 -11.00 -15.55
N ARG A 576 -26.15 -12.26 -15.49
CA ARG A 576 -26.85 -13.37 -14.80
C ARG A 576 -26.29 -13.71 -13.41
N GLY A 577 -25.44 -12.85 -12.83
CA GLY A 577 -24.97 -13.03 -11.46
C GLY A 577 -23.99 -14.19 -11.20
N ALA A 578 -23.24 -14.65 -12.21
CA ALA A 578 -22.32 -15.79 -12.08
C ALA A 578 -21.16 -15.59 -11.07
N GLY A 579 -20.83 -14.34 -10.72
CA GLY A 579 -19.80 -14.04 -9.71
C GLY A 579 -18.33 -14.17 -10.16
N GLU A 580 -18.03 -14.72 -11.33
CA GLU A 580 -16.63 -14.91 -11.80
C GLU A 580 -15.83 -13.60 -11.90
N CYS A 581 -16.47 -12.51 -12.34
CA CYS A 581 -15.84 -11.18 -12.39
C CYS A 581 -15.40 -10.64 -11.02
N VAL A 582 -16.06 -11.04 -9.93
CA VAL A 582 -15.71 -10.65 -8.55
C VAL A 582 -14.41 -11.34 -8.15
N LYS A 583 -14.29 -12.64 -8.42
CA LYS A 583 -13.12 -13.47 -8.04
C LYS A 583 -11.84 -13.01 -8.73
N VAL A 584 -11.92 -12.65 -10.01
CA VAL A 584 -10.74 -12.29 -10.81
C VAL A 584 -10.29 -10.83 -10.61
N CYS A 585 -11.13 -9.95 -10.05
CA CYS A 585 -10.77 -8.54 -9.90
C CYS A 585 -9.55 -8.38 -8.97
N PRO A 586 -8.46 -7.73 -9.43
CA PRO A 586 -7.29 -7.48 -8.57
C PRO A 586 -7.50 -6.34 -7.57
N HIS A 587 -8.45 -5.45 -7.85
CA HIS A 587 -8.70 -4.24 -7.04
C HIS A 587 -9.96 -4.32 -6.18
N ASN A 588 -10.62 -5.48 -6.15
CA ASN A 588 -11.88 -5.69 -5.44
C ASN A 588 -12.95 -4.63 -5.79
N ALA A 589 -12.95 -4.19 -7.05
CA ALA A 589 -13.83 -3.14 -7.55
C ALA A 589 -15.22 -3.63 -7.93
N ILE A 590 -15.47 -4.95 -7.93
CA ILE A 590 -16.73 -5.54 -8.39
C ILE A 590 -17.35 -6.33 -7.24
N THR A 591 -18.61 -6.09 -6.95
CA THR A 591 -19.43 -6.83 -5.98
C THR A 591 -20.68 -7.37 -6.64
N LEU A 592 -21.36 -8.35 -6.02
CA LEU A 592 -22.72 -8.72 -6.43
C LEU A 592 -23.72 -7.93 -5.61
N ASN A 593 -24.62 -7.24 -6.29
CA ASN A 593 -25.68 -6.47 -5.66
C ASN A 593 -26.71 -7.43 -5.05
N GLU A 594 -26.95 -7.34 -3.74
CA GLU A 594 -27.80 -8.27 -2.99
C GLU A 594 -29.27 -8.28 -3.47
N LYS A 595 -29.77 -7.16 -3.99
CA LYS A 595 -31.17 -7.03 -4.44
C LYS A 595 -31.39 -7.55 -5.85
N THR A 596 -30.43 -7.33 -6.74
CA THR A 596 -30.58 -7.64 -8.17
C THR A 596 -29.84 -8.90 -8.59
N GLY A 597 -28.91 -9.39 -7.76
CA GLY A 597 -27.99 -10.49 -8.11
C GLY A 597 -26.99 -10.12 -9.22
N LYS A 598 -26.97 -8.87 -9.70
CA LYS A 598 -26.10 -8.43 -10.79
C LYS A 598 -24.77 -7.91 -10.26
N ALA A 599 -23.74 -7.95 -11.10
CA ALA A 599 -22.45 -7.34 -10.80
C ALA A 599 -22.60 -5.80 -10.72
N GLU A 600 -21.98 -5.21 -9.72
CA GLU A 600 -21.92 -3.76 -9.50
C GLU A 600 -20.44 -3.34 -9.46
N ILE A 601 -20.08 -2.32 -10.22
CA ILE A 601 -18.69 -1.89 -10.41
C ILE A 601 -18.49 -0.57 -9.70
N ASN A 602 -17.64 -0.56 -8.68
CA ASN A 602 -17.16 0.65 -8.05
C ASN A 602 -16.12 1.32 -8.97
N ILE A 603 -16.51 2.41 -9.63
CA ILE A 603 -15.66 3.14 -10.58
C ILE A 603 -14.46 3.84 -9.94
N LEU A 604 -14.51 4.11 -8.62
CA LEU A 604 -13.38 4.66 -7.86
C LEU A 604 -12.32 3.58 -7.61
N ALA A 605 -12.74 2.36 -7.24
CA ALA A 605 -11.83 1.23 -7.01
C ALA A 605 -11.32 0.60 -8.32
N CYS A 606 -12.10 0.64 -9.40
CA CYS A 606 -11.73 0.03 -10.66
C CYS A 606 -10.55 0.78 -11.27
N ASN A 607 -9.38 0.17 -11.45
CA ASN A 607 -8.26 0.81 -12.14
C ASN A 607 -8.39 0.78 -13.68
N GLY A 608 -9.32 0.00 -14.23
CA GLY A 608 -9.50 -0.16 -15.67
C GLY A 608 -8.64 -1.25 -16.33
N CYS A 609 -8.08 -2.22 -15.58
CA CYS A 609 -7.25 -3.29 -16.17
C CYS A 609 -8.00 -4.22 -17.15
N GLY A 610 -9.31 -4.40 -16.96
CA GLY A 610 -10.15 -5.20 -17.86
C GLY A 610 -10.13 -6.71 -17.61
N ALA A 611 -9.41 -7.21 -16.59
CA ALA A 611 -9.32 -8.64 -16.26
C ALA A 611 -10.69 -9.33 -16.05
N CYS A 612 -11.71 -8.58 -15.62
CA CYS A 612 -13.07 -9.09 -15.43
C CYS A 612 -13.82 -9.39 -16.75
N VAL A 613 -13.39 -8.81 -17.88
CA VAL A 613 -14.10 -8.93 -19.16
C VAL A 613 -14.02 -10.36 -19.70
N PRO A 614 -12.83 -11.00 -19.83
CA PRO A 614 -12.73 -12.40 -20.26
C PRO A 614 -13.38 -13.40 -19.31
N ALA A 615 -13.38 -13.10 -18.01
CA ALA A 615 -13.95 -13.98 -16.99
C ALA A 615 -15.48 -14.05 -17.03
N CYS A 616 -16.16 -13.13 -17.71
CA CYS A 616 -17.63 -13.10 -17.76
C CYS A 616 -18.17 -14.17 -18.73
N PRO A 617 -18.83 -15.25 -18.26
CA PRO A 617 -19.31 -16.31 -19.14
C PRO A 617 -20.39 -15.83 -20.12
N ASN A 618 -21.16 -14.81 -19.74
CA ASN A 618 -22.23 -14.22 -20.55
C ASN A 618 -21.75 -13.05 -21.43
N LYS A 619 -20.45 -12.72 -21.41
CA LYS A 619 -19.87 -11.58 -22.15
C LYS A 619 -20.61 -10.26 -21.93
N ALA A 620 -21.12 -10.06 -20.71
CA ALA A 620 -21.91 -8.88 -20.33
C ALA A 620 -21.05 -7.65 -20.00
N LEU A 621 -19.76 -7.85 -19.76
CA LEU A 621 -18.80 -6.80 -19.40
C LEU A 621 -18.00 -6.34 -20.62
N GLN A 622 -17.67 -5.06 -20.64
CA GLN A 622 -16.78 -4.44 -21.63
C GLN A 622 -15.91 -3.40 -20.95
N LEU A 623 -14.66 -3.23 -21.41
CA LEU A 623 -13.81 -2.13 -20.98
C LEU A 623 -13.99 -0.95 -21.95
N ALA A 624 -14.42 0.21 -21.44
CA ALA A 624 -14.57 1.41 -22.25
C ALA A 624 -13.20 1.84 -22.82
N HIS A 625 -13.19 2.37 -24.04
CA HIS A 625 -11.98 2.77 -24.81
C HIS A 625 -11.01 1.64 -25.21
N TYR A 626 -11.25 0.40 -24.76
CA TYR A 626 -10.53 -0.82 -25.14
C TYR A 626 -11.52 -1.96 -25.34
N THR A 627 -12.56 -1.70 -26.13
CA THR A 627 -13.53 -2.74 -26.47
C THR A 627 -12.85 -3.81 -27.33
N LYS A 628 -13.37 -5.04 -27.25
CA LYS A 628 -12.87 -6.13 -28.09
C LYS A 628 -12.87 -5.78 -29.59
N GLU A 629 -13.91 -5.08 -30.04
CA GLU A 629 -14.00 -4.63 -31.43
C GLU A 629 -12.94 -3.57 -31.75
N GLN A 630 -12.68 -2.60 -30.87
CA GLN A 630 -11.61 -1.62 -31.04
C GLN A 630 -10.23 -2.28 -31.15
N ILE A 631 -9.93 -3.26 -30.30
CA ILE A 631 -8.67 -4.00 -30.32
C ILE A 631 -8.54 -4.80 -31.63
N LEU A 632 -9.60 -5.50 -32.05
CA LEU A 632 -9.58 -6.30 -33.27
C LEU A 632 -9.48 -5.43 -34.54
N GLU A 633 -10.09 -4.24 -34.59
CA GLU A 633 -9.86 -3.31 -35.71
C GLU A 633 -8.44 -2.75 -35.71
N GLU A 634 -7.82 -2.53 -34.54
CA GLU A 634 -6.42 -2.15 -34.45
C GLU A 634 -5.51 -3.22 -35.06
N VAL A 635 -5.71 -4.48 -34.63
CA VAL A 635 -4.99 -5.64 -35.17
C VAL A 635 -5.21 -5.79 -36.68
N ARG A 636 -6.45 -5.66 -37.16
CA ARG A 636 -6.74 -5.74 -38.59
C ARG A 636 -6.00 -4.66 -39.38
N GLY A 637 -5.94 -3.43 -38.87
CA GLY A 637 -5.18 -2.35 -39.50
C GLY A 637 -3.67 -2.62 -39.49
N LEU A 638 -3.11 -3.15 -38.40
CA LEU A 638 -1.70 -3.55 -38.31
C LEU A 638 -1.32 -4.61 -39.35
N LEU A 639 -2.22 -5.56 -39.62
CA LEU A 639 -2.01 -6.65 -40.57
C LEU A 639 -2.40 -6.30 -42.02
N SER A 640 -3.02 -5.15 -42.25
CA SER A 640 -3.50 -4.73 -43.58
C SER A 640 -2.38 -4.40 -44.57
N VAL A 641 -1.16 -4.15 -44.08
CA VAL A 641 0.00 -3.81 -44.91
C VAL A 641 0.66 -5.10 -45.42
N PRO A 642 0.57 -5.40 -46.74
CA PRO A 642 1.13 -6.63 -47.30
C PRO A 642 2.63 -6.69 -47.04
N THR A 643 3.12 -7.85 -46.60
CA THR A 643 4.55 -8.08 -46.40
C THR A 643 4.89 -9.55 -46.59
N GLU A 644 6.11 -9.82 -47.06
CA GLU A 644 6.69 -11.16 -47.12
C GLU A 644 7.32 -11.57 -45.77
N ASP A 645 7.57 -10.62 -44.88
CA ASP A 645 8.12 -10.87 -43.54
C ASP A 645 7.07 -11.47 -42.58
N ILE A 646 7.55 -12.15 -41.54
CA ILE A 646 6.72 -12.66 -40.43
C ILE A 646 6.12 -11.47 -39.65
N ARG A 647 4.84 -11.52 -39.27
CA ARG A 647 4.18 -10.51 -38.43
C ARG A 647 3.91 -11.05 -37.03
N ILE A 648 4.44 -10.36 -36.02
CA ILE A 648 4.20 -10.65 -34.61
C ILE A 648 3.37 -9.52 -34.00
N ILE A 649 2.21 -9.85 -33.45
CA ILE A 649 1.39 -8.91 -32.67
C ILE A 649 1.77 -9.01 -31.20
N GLY A 650 2.21 -7.90 -30.62
CA GLY A 650 2.56 -7.80 -29.20
C GLY A 650 1.49 -7.06 -28.40
N PHE A 651 0.75 -7.73 -27.51
CA PHE A 651 -0.10 -7.04 -26.54
C PHE A 651 0.70 -6.67 -25.30
N PHE A 652 0.84 -5.38 -25.02
CA PHE A 652 1.71 -4.87 -23.95
C PHE A 652 0.88 -4.11 -22.92
N GLY A 653 0.99 -4.54 -21.66
CA GLY A 653 0.37 -3.88 -20.51
C GLY A 653 0.88 -2.44 -20.33
N ASP A 654 -0.05 -1.51 -20.09
CA ASP A 654 0.19 -0.07 -20.15
C ASP A 654 1.12 0.43 -19.03
N SER A 655 0.96 -0.10 -17.83
CA SER A 655 1.75 0.32 -16.67
C SER A 655 3.08 -0.44 -16.51
N THR A 656 3.38 -1.41 -17.39
CA THR A 656 4.44 -2.41 -17.16
C THR A 656 5.31 -2.61 -18.40
N ALA A 657 4.83 -3.38 -19.38
CA ALA A 657 5.57 -3.79 -20.56
C ALA A 657 5.69 -2.68 -21.60
N TYR A 658 4.65 -1.87 -21.80
CA TYR A 658 4.69 -0.76 -22.77
C TYR A 658 5.75 0.30 -22.39
N PRO A 659 5.87 0.74 -21.12
CA PRO A 659 6.98 1.56 -20.66
C PRO A 659 8.35 0.89 -20.83
N ALA A 660 8.44 -0.44 -20.68
CA ALA A 660 9.67 -1.16 -20.96
C ALA A 660 10.03 -1.09 -22.46
N ALA A 661 9.07 -1.23 -23.37
CA ALA A 661 9.30 -1.03 -24.80
C ALA A 661 9.74 0.40 -25.12
N ASP A 662 9.13 1.40 -24.48
CA ASP A 662 9.54 2.81 -24.61
C ASP A 662 10.97 3.02 -24.11
N ALA A 663 11.33 2.45 -22.96
CA ALA A 663 12.68 2.53 -22.39
C ALA A 663 13.74 1.88 -23.28
N ALA A 664 13.40 0.77 -23.96
CA ALA A 664 14.26 0.15 -24.97
C ALA A 664 14.51 1.10 -26.16
N GLY A 665 13.46 1.79 -26.62
CA GLY A 665 13.55 2.83 -27.64
C GLY A 665 14.41 4.01 -27.24
N VAL A 666 14.19 4.56 -26.03
CA VAL A 666 15.02 5.64 -25.47
C VAL A 666 16.49 5.23 -25.40
N SER A 667 16.75 3.98 -25.07
CA SER A 667 18.10 3.40 -24.99
C SER A 667 18.67 2.98 -26.36
N ARG A 668 17.96 3.22 -27.47
CA ARG A 668 18.36 2.88 -28.85
C ARG A 668 18.67 1.39 -29.05
N LEU A 669 17.97 0.54 -28.30
CA LEU A 669 18.07 -0.90 -28.44
C LEU A 669 17.29 -1.34 -29.66
N ASN A 670 17.98 -1.91 -30.64
CA ASN A 670 17.33 -2.37 -31.86
C ASN A 670 16.65 -3.71 -31.61
N TYR A 671 15.42 -3.85 -32.08
CA TYR A 671 14.72 -5.13 -32.09
C TYR A 671 13.95 -5.30 -33.39
N PRO A 672 13.59 -6.54 -33.78
CA PRO A 672 13.00 -6.81 -35.08
C PRO A 672 11.77 -5.95 -35.41
N PRO A 673 11.68 -5.38 -36.62
CA PRO A 673 10.51 -4.61 -37.07
C PRO A 673 9.26 -5.49 -37.25
N ASN A 674 9.43 -6.81 -37.18
CA ASN A 674 8.36 -7.80 -37.21
C ASN A 674 7.38 -7.67 -36.03
N LEU A 675 7.82 -7.10 -34.90
CA LEU A 675 6.97 -6.84 -33.74
C LEU A 675 6.16 -5.54 -33.93
N LEU A 676 4.84 -5.68 -33.92
CA LEU A 676 3.86 -4.60 -33.90
C LEU A 676 3.14 -4.59 -32.55
N ILE A 677 3.34 -3.53 -31.78
CA ILE A 677 2.85 -3.45 -30.40
C ILE A 677 1.45 -2.82 -30.37
N VAL A 678 0.51 -3.51 -29.73
CA VAL A 678 -0.82 -3.03 -29.33
C VAL A 678 -0.78 -2.72 -27.84
N ARG A 679 -0.98 -1.44 -27.50
CA ARG A 679 -1.07 -0.97 -26.12
C ARG A 679 -2.40 -1.40 -25.51
N VAL A 680 -2.41 -2.04 -24.35
CA VAL A 680 -3.63 -2.39 -23.60
C VAL A 680 -3.45 -2.06 -22.11
N PRO A 681 -4.50 -1.71 -21.36
CA PRO A 681 -4.37 -1.38 -19.94
C PRO A 681 -3.74 -2.52 -19.15
N SER A 682 -4.15 -3.75 -19.43
CA SER A 682 -3.48 -4.97 -19.04
C SER A 682 -3.70 -6.05 -20.09
N THR A 683 -2.76 -6.98 -20.24
CA THR A 683 -2.93 -8.16 -21.09
C THR A 683 -3.97 -9.14 -20.57
N ALA A 684 -4.35 -9.03 -19.28
CA ALA A 684 -5.42 -9.84 -18.69
C ALA A 684 -6.79 -9.59 -19.37
N LEU A 685 -6.94 -8.49 -20.10
CA LEU A 685 -8.10 -8.18 -20.94
C LEU A 685 -8.21 -9.08 -22.19
N ILE A 686 -7.10 -9.64 -22.66
CA ILE A 686 -7.04 -10.37 -23.93
C ILE A 686 -7.48 -11.82 -23.72
N ASP A 687 -8.69 -12.14 -24.20
CA ASP A 687 -9.28 -13.48 -24.12
C ASP A 687 -8.83 -14.41 -25.27
N THR A 688 -9.08 -15.70 -25.10
CA THR A 688 -8.77 -16.75 -26.09
C THR A 688 -9.38 -16.46 -27.47
N ASP A 689 -10.62 -15.97 -27.53
CA ASP A 689 -11.27 -15.66 -28.81
C ASP A 689 -10.60 -14.46 -29.53
N THR A 690 -10.07 -13.48 -28.80
CA THR A 690 -9.30 -12.37 -29.39
C THR A 690 -7.97 -12.86 -29.96
N LEU A 691 -7.28 -13.76 -29.24
CA LEU A 691 -6.01 -14.34 -29.70
C LEU A 691 -6.20 -15.18 -30.96
N ILE A 692 -7.23 -16.04 -30.98
CA ILE A 692 -7.55 -16.86 -32.15
C ILE A 692 -7.91 -15.99 -33.35
N LYS A 693 -8.77 -14.98 -33.18
CA LYS A 693 -9.12 -14.05 -34.26
C LYS A 693 -7.92 -13.28 -34.78
N THR A 694 -6.97 -12.95 -33.92
CA THR A 694 -5.72 -12.29 -34.31
C THR A 694 -4.89 -13.18 -35.24
N LEU A 695 -4.79 -14.48 -34.96
CA LEU A 695 -4.16 -15.46 -35.86
C LEU A 695 -4.94 -15.63 -37.17
N GLU A 696 -6.28 -15.72 -37.10
CA GLU A 696 -7.15 -15.82 -38.28
C GLU A 696 -7.03 -14.61 -39.22
N MET A 697 -6.71 -13.44 -38.69
CA MET A 697 -6.44 -12.22 -39.47
C MET A 697 -5.04 -12.20 -40.13
N GLY A 698 -4.21 -13.22 -39.89
CA GLY A 698 -2.89 -13.36 -40.52
C GLY A 698 -1.71 -12.97 -39.64
N ALA A 699 -1.88 -12.87 -38.31
CA ALA A 699 -0.73 -12.79 -37.41
C ALA A 699 -0.01 -14.14 -37.36
N ASP A 700 1.29 -14.15 -37.63
CA ASP A 700 2.09 -15.38 -37.63
C ASP A 700 2.46 -15.83 -36.21
N GLY A 701 2.54 -14.88 -35.28
CA GLY A 701 2.74 -15.10 -33.85
C GLY A 701 2.18 -13.97 -32.99
N ILE A 702 1.89 -14.28 -31.73
CA ILE A 702 1.33 -13.36 -30.74
C ILE A 702 2.14 -13.44 -29.45
N MET A 703 2.57 -12.28 -28.96
CA MET A 703 3.31 -12.13 -27.71
C MET A 703 2.50 -11.28 -26.74
N LEU A 704 2.29 -11.76 -25.52
CA LEU A 704 1.65 -10.99 -24.43
C LEU A 704 2.72 -10.66 -23.38
N CYS A 705 2.81 -9.39 -23.00
CA CYS A 705 3.79 -8.91 -22.02
C CYS A 705 3.13 -8.11 -20.90
N GLU A 706 3.39 -8.53 -19.65
CA GLU A 706 2.84 -7.97 -18.41
C GLU A 706 3.83 -8.17 -17.26
N ASN A 707 3.57 -7.55 -16.10
CA ASN A 707 4.31 -7.87 -14.88
C ASN A 707 3.88 -9.24 -14.31
N GLY A 708 4.81 -10.19 -14.28
CA GLY A 708 4.58 -11.54 -13.77
C GLY A 708 4.24 -11.61 -12.28
N ASP A 709 4.61 -10.61 -11.50
CA ASP A 709 4.38 -10.57 -10.04
C ASP A 709 3.00 -10.03 -9.66
N THR A 710 2.09 -9.92 -10.63
CA THR A 710 0.74 -9.37 -10.44
C THR A 710 -0.33 -10.39 -10.77
N LYS A 711 -1.50 -10.26 -10.15
CA LYS A 711 -2.66 -11.10 -10.47
C LYS A 711 -3.07 -10.97 -11.95
N GLU A 712 -2.89 -9.79 -12.55
CA GLU A 712 -3.04 -9.58 -13.99
C GLU A 712 -2.08 -10.45 -14.82
N GLY A 713 -0.82 -10.55 -14.40
CA GLY A 713 0.18 -11.43 -15.01
C GLY A 713 -0.21 -12.91 -14.92
N GLU A 714 -0.64 -13.36 -13.74
CA GLU A 714 -1.13 -14.73 -13.52
C GLU A 714 -2.33 -15.05 -14.44
N LEU A 715 -3.34 -14.17 -14.48
CA LEU A 715 -4.51 -14.34 -15.34
C LEU A 715 -4.15 -14.34 -16.84
N THR A 716 -3.16 -13.53 -17.24
CA THR A 716 -2.63 -13.53 -18.61
C THR A 716 -2.02 -14.88 -18.95
N GLU A 717 -1.17 -15.41 -18.07
CA GLU A 717 -0.53 -16.71 -18.28
C GLU A 717 -1.55 -17.85 -18.39
N GLU A 718 -2.58 -17.84 -17.55
CA GLU A 718 -3.69 -18.79 -17.64
C GLU A 718 -4.43 -18.69 -18.98
N ASN A 719 -4.74 -17.48 -19.43
CA ASN A 719 -5.43 -17.26 -20.71
C ASN A 719 -4.58 -17.73 -21.90
N VAL A 720 -3.26 -17.55 -21.85
CA VAL A 720 -2.34 -18.09 -22.85
C VAL A 720 -2.33 -19.62 -22.84
N LYS A 721 -2.22 -20.25 -21.67
CA LYS A 721 -2.28 -21.72 -21.54
C LYS A 721 -3.59 -22.30 -22.09
N LYS A 722 -4.73 -21.69 -21.75
CA LYS A 722 -6.06 -22.06 -22.29
C LYS A 722 -6.09 -21.95 -23.82
N THR A 723 -5.52 -20.87 -24.35
CA THR A 723 -5.46 -20.63 -25.80
C THR A 723 -4.57 -21.66 -26.50
N GLN A 724 -3.40 -21.98 -25.94
CA GLN A 724 -2.49 -22.99 -26.47
C GLN A 724 -3.17 -24.36 -26.59
N MET A 725 -3.93 -24.79 -25.57
CA MET A 725 -4.70 -26.03 -25.63
C MET A 725 -5.78 -25.99 -26.74
N GLU A 726 -6.42 -24.85 -26.95
CA GLU A 726 -7.42 -24.68 -28.00
C GLU A 726 -6.79 -24.67 -29.41
N LEU A 727 -5.58 -24.14 -29.56
CA LEU A 727 -4.82 -24.19 -30.82
C LEU A 727 -4.42 -25.62 -31.18
N GLU A 728 -3.95 -26.40 -30.20
CA GLU A 728 -3.60 -27.82 -30.42
C GLU A 728 -4.81 -28.62 -30.91
N LYS A 729 -6.00 -28.40 -30.33
CA LYS A 729 -7.26 -29.02 -30.79
C LYS A 729 -7.62 -28.66 -32.23
N ARG A 730 -7.21 -27.48 -32.69
CA ARG A 730 -7.44 -26.97 -34.05
C ARG A 730 -6.33 -27.36 -35.03
N GLY A 731 -5.31 -28.08 -34.57
CA GLY A 731 -4.14 -28.43 -35.39
C GLY A 731 -3.27 -27.23 -35.76
N ILE A 732 -3.27 -26.17 -34.92
CA ILE A 732 -2.40 -25.00 -35.05
C ILE A 732 -1.31 -25.10 -33.98
N GLU A 733 -0.08 -24.70 -34.32
CA GLU A 733 1.05 -24.78 -33.40
C GLU A 733 0.86 -23.85 -32.18
N LYS A 734 0.86 -24.42 -30.97
CA LYS A 734 0.67 -23.67 -29.72
C LYS A 734 1.71 -22.57 -29.52
N GLU A 735 2.91 -22.77 -30.07
CA GLU A 735 4.04 -21.85 -29.99
C GLU A 735 3.76 -20.49 -30.67
N ARG A 736 2.69 -20.38 -31.46
CA ARG A 736 2.21 -19.12 -32.05
C ARG A 736 1.63 -18.14 -31.04
N VAL A 737 1.38 -18.56 -29.80
CA VAL A 737 0.96 -17.65 -28.71
C VAL A 737 1.88 -17.85 -27.52
N PHE A 738 2.47 -16.76 -27.03
CA PHE A 738 3.45 -16.81 -25.94
C PHE A 738 3.24 -15.68 -24.94
N TYR A 739 3.35 -16.01 -23.64
CA TYR A 739 3.38 -15.04 -22.55
C TYR A 739 4.83 -14.81 -22.10
N GLN A 740 5.22 -13.55 -21.95
CA GLN A 740 6.54 -13.16 -21.49
C GLN A 740 6.41 -12.12 -20.37
N PRO A 741 6.77 -12.46 -19.12
CA PRO A 741 6.91 -11.47 -18.07
C PRO A 741 7.90 -10.39 -18.48
N LEU A 742 7.47 -9.13 -18.44
CA LEU A 742 8.27 -7.96 -18.79
C LEU A 742 7.78 -6.72 -18.03
N ALA A 743 8.65 -6.17 -17.18
CA ALA A 743 8.45 -4.90 -16.50
C ALA A 743 9.78 -4.14 -16.40
N ILE A 744 9.75 -2.86 -16.08
CA ILE A 744 10.96 -2.09 -15.75
C ILE A 744 11.55 -2.65 -14.44
N PRO A 745 12.87 -2.89 -14.34
CA PRO A 745 13.95 -2.46 -15.23
C PRO A 745 14.39 -3.46 -16.31
N ALA A 746 13.67 -4.56 -16.52
CA ALA A 746 14.08 -5.65 -17.41
C ALA A 746 14.03 -5.31 -18.92
N TYR A 747 13.77 -4.06 -19.32
CA TYR A 747 13.59 -3.66 -20.72
C TYR A 747 14.77 -4.00 -21.66
N LYS A 748 15.99 -4.14 -21.12
CA LYS A 748 17.18 -4.50 -21.90
C LYS A 748 17.12 -5.91 -22.51
N SER A 749 16.29 -6.80 -21.96
CA SER A 749 16.11 -8.15 -22.50
C SER A 749 15.15 -8.20 -23.69
N LEU A 750 14.34 -7.16 -23.90
CA LEU A 750 13.30 -7.13 -24.95
C LEU A 750 13.84 -7.50 -26.34
N PRO A 751 14.96 -6.94 -26.84
CA PRO A 751 15.51 -7.34 -28.13
C PRO A 751 15.77 -8.84 -28.26
N TYR A 752 16.40 -9.43 -27.24
CA TYR A 752 16.73 -10.85 -27.22
C TYR A 752 15.46 -11.71 -27.20
N LEU A 753 14.46 -11.32 -26.41
CA LEU A 753 13.17 -12.01 -26.31
C LEU A 753 12.44 -12.02 -27.66
N VAL A 754 12.39 -10.87 -28.33
CA VAL A 754 11.73 -10.73 -29.64
C VAL A 754 12.47 -11.52 -30.72
N GLU A 755 13.80 -11.46 -30.77
CA GLU A 755 14.60 -12.25 -31.72
C GLU A 755 14.44 -13.76 -31.52
N THR A 756 14.42 -14.20 -30.26
CA THR A 756 14.22 -15.61 -29.91
C THR A 756 12.84 -16.07 -30.37
N TYR A 757 11.81 -15.27 -30.11
CA TYR A 757 10.45 -15.60 -30.52
C TYR A 757 10.27 -15.58 -32.03
N LEU A 758 10.81 -14.55 -32.70
CA LEU A 758 10.82 -14.46 -34.17
C LEU A 758 11.51 -15.65 -34.82
N SER A 759 12.65 -16.08 -34.29
CA SER A 759 13.37 -17.25 -34.78
C SER A 759 12.54 -18.53 -34.66
N ARG A 760 11.74 -18.66 -33.60
CA ARG A 760 10.79 -19.77 -33.43
C ARG A 760 9.67 -19.72 -34.47
N ILE A 761 9.03 -18.57 -34.66
CA ILE A 761 7.94 -18.43 -35.64
C ILE A 761 8.44 -18.62 -37.08
N LYS A 762 9.65 -18.15 -37.41
CA LYS A 762 10.28 -18.41 -38.73
C LYS A 762 10.45 -19.90 -39.03
N LYS A 763 10.75 -20.73 -38.02
CA LYS A 763 10.86 -22.19 -38.18
C LYS A 763 9.50 -22.84 -38.42
N ILE A 764 8.44 -22.32 -37.81
CA ILE A 764 7.07 -22.81 -38.00
C ILE A 764 6.52 -22.37 -39.36
N GLY A 765 6.90 -21.17 -39.80
CA GLY A 765 6.43 -20.57 -41.06
C GLY A 765 5.17 -19.73 -40.90
N LYS A 766 4.81 -19.04 -41.99
CA LYS A 766 3.63 -18.18 -42.02
C LYS A 766 2.35 -18.95 -41.75
N ILE A 767 1.40 -18.31 -41.07
CA ILE A 767 0.08 -18.89 -40.94
C ILE A 767 -0.61 -18.88 -42.30
N VAL A 768 -0.92 -20.06 -42.84
CA VAL A 768 -1.71 -20.17 -44.07
C VAL A 768 -3.15 -19.97 -43.66
N ALA A 769 -3.78 -18.88 -44.11
CA ALA A 769 -5.20 -18.66 -43.90
C ALA A 769 -5.98 -19.82 -44.53
N LYS A 770 -6.33 -20.83 -43.73
CA LYS A 770 -7.28 -21.86 -44.16
C LYS A 770 -8.63 -21.16 -44.30
N THR A 771 -8.96 -20.80 -45.53
CA THR A 771 -10.26 -20.31 -45.96
C THR A 771 -11.31 -21.41 -45.76
N THR A 772 -11.77 -21.60 -44.54
CA THR A 772 -13.06 -22.23 -44.28
C THR A 772 -13.82 -21.33 -43.31
N PRO A 773 -14.90 -20.66 -43.72
CA PRO A 773 -15.77 -19.96 -42.80
C PRO A 773 -16.35 -20.99 -41.82
N LEU A 774 -16.06 -20.83 -40.53
CA LEU A 774 -16.64 -21.66 -39.48
C LEU A 774 -18.15 -21.39 -39.44
N SER A 775 -18.93 -22.38 -39.89
CA SER A 775 -20.38 -22.41 -39.76
C SER A 775 -20.79 -22.34 -38.28
N LYS A 776 -21.86 -21.57 -38.01
CA LYS A 776 -22.56 -21.50 -36.72
C LYS A 776 -22.80 -22.91 -36.16
N GLY A 777 -22.25 -23.17 -34.97
CA GLY A 777 -22.63 -24.26 -34.07
C GLY A 777 -23.03 -23.66 -32.73
#